data_AF-A0A6P0YQC6-F1
#
_entry.id   AF-A0A6P0YQC6-F1
#
_cell.length_a   1.000
_cell.length_b   1.000
_cell.length_c   1.000
_cell.angle_alpha   90.00
_cell.angle_beta   90.00
_cell.angle_gamma   90.00
#
_symmetry.space_group_name_H-M   'P 1'
#
loop_
_entity.id
_entity.type
_entity.pdbx_description
1 polymer ?
#
loop_
_entity_poly.entity_id
_entity_poly.type
_entity_poly.pdbx_seq_one_letter_code
_entity_poly.pdbx_strand_id
1 'polypeptide(L)'
;MRILQTLLLLYLRRYPNRLRLSQFNFLSQYAWLKTALVELKPALFPTPDEEKPPPEEETPEPPSDEVIQILASEIQGRRGRYRVDRWRSRRGHGYLFEGIQSGTDQPVVIKEYLLNPRFFNEQELRYRQDTFENVAGLTLADGRIQDLRVICPLEAIADTRSSRRCYLITDGRDASLTLGQQLKKVGALSSEVVRQLLLQLLQVLELLHQQKFRLPSGQTQLGISHGNLSLDSILWVEYGDEPYLYLTDMALWEQLFESPSNVAANTAANTMANTAASSVTNASTAPLPSASGPVPHSIRSSGSGSGSGSGSGAIASPTANYQADLAAVGHIGLALLMGTPDHGADPRDEEIWHFVPPQLKTALRQLMGIMPPFVSATEARQALLAIPASPPGLLSPDLISDAESQQQRRWRWLVALLLLVGLGFLVSVLWNVLKQSPSTARSQSLRPCCLADIDAVPAGQFIYTAVDDGSWAYLLEQDNLGRRGGTLVDHLRRAYPNMDLVYQPSSSIEAAIAHVQARTVDFAIIPHINPLPFDLNRQPIAYDGLAVFVAFSYARRNQGLPTALDGKLTLDDVQKLYRGTVTNWQELGGVRLPVQLYTPTSPEAIVIFEQMVLEGLPLEEWGPVITQPSNLQSQPSNLQSQPSNLQQANTIDMLRAIIRDFERPRAEGPIGGIGFSPLSQIFGQCSIYPLAIDTDQDEETAIQPLVLKTGEAIQPSTDLCDRKGTYHPDISVFQTGTYPLSYPLVIIFPRDNSLPPIGEKFVEAMTTVEGQTLLNEGGFVPLEVIDESIVIRSSSDE
;
A
#
# COMPACT_ATOMS: atom_id res chain seq x y z
N MET A 1 54.86 -30.34 -3.68
CA MET A 1 53.53 -30.74 -3.15
C MET A 1 52.93 -29.75 -2.17
N ARG A 2 53.64 -29.30 -1.12
CA ARG A 2 53.10 -28.36 -0.11
C ARG A 2 52.55 -27.04 -0.68
N ILE A 3 53.21 -26.41 -1.65
CA ILE A 3 52.71 -25.18 -2.29
C ILE A 3 51.38 -25.42 -3.02
N LEU A 4 51.28 -26.52 -3.76
CA LEU A 4 50.04 -26.92 -4.44
C LEU A 4 48.90 -27.17 -3.45
N GLN A 5 49.21 -27.82 -2.32
CA GLN A 5 48.23 -28.08 -1.27
C GLN A 5 47.73 -26.80 -0.60
N THR A 6 48.62 -25.85 -0.31
CA THR A 6 48.25 -24.55 0.25
C THR A 6 47.38 -23.76 -0.73
N LEU A 7 47.73 -23.76 -2.02
CA LEU A 7 46.95 -23.08 -3.05
C LEU A 7 45.57 -23.73 -3.25
N LEU A 8 45.47 -25.06 -3.24
CA LEU A 8 44.20 -25.78 -3.30
C LEU A 8 43.33 -25.54 -2.08
N LEU A 9 43.93 -25.50 -0.89
CA LEU A 9 43.21 -25.21 0.35
C LEU A 9 42.64 -23.79 0.35
N LEU A 10 43.46 -22.80 -0.03
CA LEU A 10 43.03 -21.39 -0.17
C LEU A 10 41.97 -21.23 -1.25
N TYR A 11 42.14 -21.89 -2.40
CA TYR A 11 41.19 -21.87 -3.50
C TYR A 11 39.84 -22.48 -3.12
N LEU A 12 39.82 -23.66 -2.50
CA LEU A 12 38.58 -24.36 -2.15
C LEU A 12 37.88 -23.74 -0.92
N ARG A 13 38.62 -23.18 0.04
CA ARG A 13 38.01 -22.46 1.18
C ARG A 13 37.23 -21.21 0.76
N ARG A 14 37.50 -20.65 -0.41
CA ARG A 14 36.78 -19.50 -0.99
C ARG A 14 35.32 -19.80 -1.36
N TYR A 15 34.94 -21.07 -1.49
CA TYR A 15 33.58 -21.47 -1.85
C TYR A 15 32.75 -21.90 -0.61
N PRO A 16 31.43 -21.61 -0.57
CA PRO A 16 30.53 -22.12 0.47
C PRO A 16 30.39 -23.65 0.40
N ASN A 17 30.06 -24.33 1.50
CA ASN A 17 30.19 -25.79 1.64
C ASN A 17 29.58 -26.61 0.48
N ARG A 18 28.39 -26.25 -0.01
CA ARG A 18 27.74 -26.96 -1.14
C ARG A 18 28.53 -26.81 -2.45
N LEU A 19 28.97 -25.60 -2.80
CA LEU A 19 29.82 -25.37 -3.99
C LEU A 19 31.23 -25.91 -3.80
N ARG A 20 31.79 -25.84 -2.58
CA ARG A 20 33.10 -26.41 -2.23
C ARG A 20 33.13 -27.91 -2.48
N LEU A 21 32.08 -28.63 -2.12
CA LEU A 21 31.96 -30.07 -2.38
C LEU A 21 31.88 -30.36 -3.88
N SER A 22 31.11 -29.58 -4.64
CA SER A 22 31.05 -29.69 -6.10
C SER A 22 32.42 -29.45 -6.77
N GLN A 23 33.12 -28.39 -6.36
CA GLN A 23 34.44 -28.05 -6.88
C GLN A 23 35.51 -29.07 -6.45
N PHE A 24 35.44 -29.57 -5.21
CA PHE A 24 36.28 -30.65 -4.75
C PHE A 24 36.09 -31.92 -5.59
N ASN A 25 34.83 -32.30 -5.86
CA ASN A 25 34.52 -33.46 -6.70
C ASN A 25 34.99 -33.26 -8.14
N PHE A 26 34.82 -32.07 -8.71
CA PHE A 26 35.32 -31.72 -10.04
C PHE A 26 36.86 -31.84 -10.12
N LEU A 27 37.58 -31.23 -9.18
CA LEU A 27 39.05 -31.30 -9.14
C LEU A 27 39.57 -32.71 -8.86
N SER A 28 38.78 -33.55 -8.15
CA SER A 28 39.14 -34.93 -7.85
C SER A 28 39.11 -35.87 -9.08
N GLN A 29 38.55 -35.41 -10.21
CA GLN A 29 38.56 -36.14 -11.49
C GLN A 29 39.95 -36.14 -12.14
N TYR A 30 40.83 -35.19 -11.80
CA TYR A 30 42.18 -35.12 -12.33
C TYR A 30 43.13 -35.98 -11.49
N ALA A 31 43.70 -37.02 -12.12
CA ALA A 31 44.55 -38.01 -11.44
C ALA A 31 45.75 -37.40 -10.68
N TRP A 32 46.32 -36.30 -11.18
CA TRP A 32 47.48 -35.63 -10.57
C TRP A 32 47.12 -34.77 -9.35
N LEU A 33 45.83 -34.40 -9.16
CA LEU A 33 45.33 -33.62 -8.02
C LEU A 33 44.76 -34.51 -6.91
N LYS A 34 44.36 -35.73 -7.24
CA LYS A 34 43.64 -36.65 -6.35
C LYS A 34 44.37 -36.90 -5.03
N THR A 35 45.68 -37.15 -5.07
CA THR A 35 46.48 -37.42 -3.87
C THR A 35 46.53 -36.21 -2.93
N ALA A 36 46.69 -35.00 -3.48
CA ALA A 36 46.70 -33.76 -2.70
C ALA A 36 45.31 -33.43 -2.13
N LEU A 37 44.23 -33.68 -2.88
CA LEU A 37 42.85 -33.44 -2.43
C LEU A 37 42.40 -34.42 -1.35
N VAL A 38 42.82 -35.69 -1.41
CA VAL A 38 42.51 -36.69 -0.37
C VAL A 38 43.12 -36.27 0.97
N GLU A 39 44.37 -35.79 0.98
CA GLU A 39 45.01 -35.28 2.21
C GLU A 39 44.33 -34.01 2.76
N LEU A 40 43.78 -33.16 1.89
CA LEU A 40 43.10 -31.92 2.29
C LEU A 40 41.62 -32.11 2.66
N LYS A 41 41.03 -33.27 2.34
CA LYS A 41 39.60 -33.56 2.58
C LYS A 41 39.17 -33.30 4.03
N PRO A 42 39.89 -33.74 5.08
CA PRO A 42 39.51 -33.48 6.47
C PRO A 42 39.56 -31.99 6.84
N ALA A 43 40.49 -31.24 6.24
CA ALA A 43 40.66 -29.81 6.50
C ALA A 43 39.66 -28.92 5.72
N LEU A 44 39.09 -29.45 4.64
CA LEU A 44 38.08 -28.79 3.78
C LEU A 44 36.64 -29.15 4.20
N PHE A 45 36.45 -30.37 4.71
CA PHE A 45 35.21 -30.94 5.19
C PHE A 45 35.48 -31.67 6.51
N PRO A 46 35.58 -30.95 7.64
CA PRO A 46 35.65 -31.60 8.93
C PRO A 46 34.43 -32.51 9.08
N THR A 47 34.64 -33.77 9.42
CA THR A 47 33.56 -34.65 9.86
C THR A 47 32.96 -34.01 11.11
N PRO A 48 31.63 -33.96 11.26
CA PRO A 48 31.05 -33.58 12.53
C PRO A 48 31.63 -34.52 13.58
N ASP A 49 32.39 -33.99 14.54
CA ASP A 49 32.65 -34.72 15.76
C ASP A 49 31.29 -35.19 16.29
N GLU A 50 31.26 -36.45 16.76
CA GLU A 50 30.11 -37.10 17.38
C GLU A 50 29.23 -36.07 18.07
N GLU A 51 27.98 -36.00 17.61
CA GLU A 51 26.83 -35.30 18.20
C GLU A 51 27.00 -35.11 19.70
N LYS A 52 27.69 -34.04 20.08
CA LYS A 52 27.29 -33.31 21.26
C LYS A 52 25.89 -32.82 20.87
N PRO A 53 24.85 -33.18 21.63
CA PRO A 53 23.50 -32.70 21.31
C PRO A 53 23.61 -31.21 21.04
N PRO A 54 22.85 -30.69 20.04
CA PRO A 54 22.86 -29.26 19.75
C PRO A 54 22.80 -28.54 21.11
N PRO A 55 23.62 -27.50 21.36
CA PRO A 55 23.39 -26.69 22.54
C PRO A 55 21.89 -26.42 22.51
N GLU A 56 21.19 -26.87 23.57
CA GLU A 56 19.78 -26.57 23.75
C GLU A 56 19.61 -25.15 23.25
N GLU A 57 18.67 -24.95 22.31
CA GLU A 57 18.27 -23.59 21.96
C GLU A 57 18.29 -22.83 23.27
N GLU A 58 19.14 -21.80 23.38
CA GLU A 58 18.94 -20.81 24.42
C GLU A 58 17.61 -20.16 24.04
N THR A 59 16.50 -20.87 24.30
CA THR A 59 15.23 -20.27 24.64
C THR A 59 15.63 -19.21 25.65
N PRO A 60 15.49 -17.92 25.31
CA PRO A 60 15.87 -16.88 26.23
C PRO A 60 15.14 -17.21 27.53
N GLU A 61 15.89 -17.30 28.65
CA GLU A 61 15.30 -17.69 29.93
C GLU A 61 13.97 -16.94 30.09
N PRO A 62 12.86 -17.65 30.36
CA PRO A 62 11.58 -16.99 30.49
C PRO A 62 11.73 -15.90 31.56
N PRO A 63 11.29 -14.67 31.29
CA PRO A 63 11.47 -13.56 32.21
C PRO A 63 10.84 -13.87 33.58
N SER A 64 11.32 -13.18 34.62
CA SER A 64 10.81 -13.26 35.99
C SER A 64 9.27 -13.31 36.06
N ASP A 65 8.71 -13.94 37.10
CA ASP A 65 7.27 -14.18 37.31
C ASP A 65 6.33 -13.01 36.99
N GLU A 66 6.79 -11.75 37.03
CA GLU A 66 6.04 -10.55 36.62
C GLU A 66 5.65 -10.47 35.12
N VAL A 67 6.43 -11.07 34.21
CA VAL A 67 6.13 -11.08 32.75
C VAL A 67 5.28 -12.29 32.35
N ILE A 68 5.34 -13.37 33.13
CA ILE A 68 4.55 -14.60 32.92
C ILE A 68 3.04 -14.38 33.23
N GLN A 69 2.69 -13.30 33.95
CA GLN A 69 1.31 -13.04 34.41
C GLN A 69 0.26 -12.88 33.31
N ILE A 70 0.64 -12.53 32.08
CA ILE A 70 -0.34 -12.30 31.00
C ILE A 70 -0.64 -13.55 30.16
N LEU A 71 0.08 -14.66 30.35
CA LEU A 71 -0.23 -15.91 29.64
C LEU A 71 -1.64 -16.38 30.00
N ALA A 72 -2.42 -16.76 28.99
CA ALA A 72 -3.85 -17.09 29.13
C ALA A 72 -4.75 -15.95 29.66
N SER A 73 -4.25 -14.71 29.68
CA SER A 73 -5.09 -13.53 29.93
C SER A 73 -5.80 -13.06 28.66
N GLU A 74 -6.88 -12.30 28.83
CA GLU A 74 -7.62 -11.68 27.75
C GLU A 74 -7.46 -10.15 27.84
N ILE A 75 -6.84 -9.56 26.82
CA ILE A 75 -6.62 -8.12 26.71
C ILE A 75 -7.82 -7.50 25.99
N GLN A 76 -8.44 -6.51 26.60
CA GLN A 76 -9.58 -5.79 26.02
C GLN A 76 -9.08 -4.57 25.24
N GLY A 77 -9.29 -4.58 23.92
CA GLY A 77 -9.13 -3.43 23.04
C GLY A 77 -10.46 -2.84 22.57
N ARG A 78 -10.36 -1.75 21.81
CA ARG A 78 -11.42 -1.09 21.03
C ARG A 78 -11.84 -1.95 19.82
N ARG A 79 -10.93 -2.74 19.24
CA ARG A 79 -11.23 -3.63 18.08
C ARG A 79 -11.66 -5.04 18.48
N GLY A 80 -11.67 -5.35 19.77
CA GLY A 80 -12.10 -6.66 20.26
C GLY A 80 -11.34 -7.11 21.49
N ARG A 81 -11.36 -8.41 21.74
CA ARG A 81 -10.59 -9.03 22.81
C ARG A 81 -9.46 -9.86 22.21
N TYR A 82 -8.32 -9.90 22.90
CA TYR A 82 -7.12 -10.61 22.45
C TYR A 82 -6.71 -11.61 23.52
N ARG A 83 -6.72 -12.89 23.17
CA ARG A 83 -6.23 -13.95 24.05
C ARG A 83 -4.74 -14.14 23.84
N VAL A 84 -3.97 -14.14 24.92
CA VAL A 84 -2.52 -14.39 24.88
C VAL A 84 -2.27 -15.88 25.00
N ASP A 85 -1.61 -16.47 24.00
CA ASP A 85 -1.40 -17.92 23.93
C ASP A 85 -0.02 -18.33 24.44
N ARG A 86 1.06 -17.78 23.88
CA ARG A 86 2.44 -18.15 24.28
C ARG A 86 3.44 -17.01 24.19
N TRP A 87 4.42 -17.03 25.08
CA TRP A 87 5.57 -16.13 25.01
C TRP A 87 6.51 -16.57 23.89
N ARG A 88 7.16 -15.58 23.27
CA ARG A 88 7.95 -15.79 22.06
C ARG A 88 9.39 -15.32 22.19
N SER A 89 9.59 -14.05 22.50
CA SER A 89 10.91 -13.44 22.58
C SER A 89 10.82 -12.06 23.25
N ARG A 90 11.96 -11.38 23.33
CA ARG A 90 12.05 -9.96 23.65
C ARG A 90 12.64 -9.22 22.45
N ARG A 91 12.05 -8.10 22.05
CA ARG A 91 12.53 -7.26 20.95
C ARG A 91 12.32 -5.78 21.28
N GLY A 92 13.37 -4.98 21.10
CA GLY A 92 13.38 -3.59 21.54
C GLY A 92 13.07 -3.47 23.04
N HIS A 93 12.13 -2.59 23.38
CA HIS A 93 11.70 -2.36 24.77
C HIS A 93 10.58 -3.29 25.24
N GLY A 94 10.05 -4.17 24.37
CA GLY A 94 8.88 -4.98 24.67
C GLY A 94 9.11 -6.49 24.68
N TYR A 95 8.18 -7.19 25.31
CA TYR A 95 8.07 -8.65 25.32
C TYR A 95 7.04 -9.09 24.28
N LEU A 96 7.40 -10.02 23.41
CA LEU A 96 6.53 -10.48 22.33
C LEU A 96 5.83 -11.78 22.74
N PHE A 97 4.54 -11.81 22.50
CA PHE A 97 3.67 -12.95 22.70
C PHE A 97 2.88 -13.22 21.41
N GLU A 98 2.57 -14.48 21.16
CA GLU A 98 1.57 -14.87 20.17
C GLU A 98 0.20 -14.91 20.83
N GLY A 99 -0.81 -14.51 20.08
CA GLY A 99 -2.20 -14.52 20.54
C GLY A 99 -3.18 -14.59 19.40
N ILE A 100 -4.46 -14.60 19.77
CA ILE A 100 -5.58 -14.69 18.83
C ILE A 100 -6.59 -13.59 19.18
N GLN A 101 -7.12 -12.91 18.16
CA GLN A 101 -8.25 -12.01 18.32
C GLN A 101 -9.55 -12.82 18.51
N SER A 102 -10.13 -12.74 19.69
CA SER A 102 -11.39 -13.39 20.05
C SER A 102 -12.52 -12.91 19.13
N GLY A 103 -13.21 -13.85 18.47
CA GLY A 103 -14.36 -13.60 17.60
C GLY A 103 -14.05 -13.71 16.10
N THR A 104 -12.81 -13.47 15.69
CA THR A 104 -12.35 -13.66 14.29
C THR A 104 -11.35 -14.81 14.14
N ASP A 105 -10.87 -15.36 15.26
CA ASP A 105 -9.79 -16.35 15.33
C ASP A 105 -8.53 -15.96 14.53
N GLN A 106 -8.29 -14.65 14.37
CA GLN A 106 -7.14 -14.15 13.65
C GLN A 106 -5.87 -14.20 14.51
N PRO A 107 -4.75 -14.75 13.98
CA PRO A 107 -3.48 -14.75 14.68
C PRO A 107 -2.91 -13.32 14.75
N VAL A 108 -2.46 -12.94 15.94
CA VAL A 108 -1.85 -11.64 16.22
C VAL A 108 -0.58 -11.79 17.03
N VAL A 109 0.28 -10.78 16.95
CA VAL A 109 1.42 -10.63 17.86
C VAL A 109 1.09 -9.52 18.84
N ILE A 110 1.35 -9.80 20.12
CA ILE A 110 1.09 -8.91 21.23
C ILE A 110 2.44 -8.52 21.81
N LYS A 111 2.84 -7.26 21.62
CA LYS A 111 4.05 -6.71 22.21
C LYS A 111 3.72 -5.91 23.45
N GLU A 112 4.15 -6.40 24.60
CA GLU A 112 3.96 -5.79 25.90
C GLU A 112 5.12 -4.84 26.25
N TYR A 113 4.79 -3.65 26.71
CA TYR A 113 5.74 -2.69 27.28
C TYR A 113 5.44 -2.47 28.76
N LEU A 114 6.50 -2.42 29.56
CA LEU A 114 6.42 -2.17 31.00
C LEU A 114 6.93 -0.76 31.34
N LEU A 115 6.09 0.06 31.97
CA LEU A 115 6.45 1.37 32.47
C LEU A 115 6.95 1.25 33.91
N ASN A 116 8.27 1.22 34.08
CA ASN A 116 8.91 0.99 35.38
C ASN A 116 8.77 2.23 36.30
N PRO A 117 8.18 2.10 37.51
CA PRO A 117 7.95 3.22 38.43
C PRO A 117 9.24 3.82 38.99
N ARG A 118 10.39 3.15 38.84
CA ARG A 118 11.70 3.75 39.19
C ARG A 118 12.10 4.89 38.28
N PHE A 119 11.58 4.92 37.05
CA PHE A 119 11.97 5.91 36.04
C PHE A 119 10.86 6.93 35.75
N PHE A 120 9.61 6.56 35.95
CA PHE A 120 8.45 7.38 35.59
C PHE A 120 7.55 7.61 36.80
N ASN A 121 7.22 8.88 37.05
CA ASN A 121 6.20 9.24 38.03
C ASN A 121 4.79 9.03 37.43
N GLU A 122 3.75 9.12 38.25
CA GLU A 122 2.37 8.86 37.81
C GLU A 122 1.85 9.84 36.73
N GLN A 123 2.34 11.08 36.70
CA GLN A 123 1.97 12.04 35.64
C GLN A 123 2.63 11.67 34.31
N GLU A 124 3.92 11.34 34.35
CA GLU A 124 4.70 10.90 33.20
C GLU A 124 4.19 9.57 32.63
N LEU A 125 3.76 8.67 33.52
CA LEU A 125 3.17 7.39 33.15
C LEU A 125 1.88 7.58 32.34
N ARG A 126 0.94 8.39 32.85
CA ARG A 126 -0.30 8.71 32.14
C ARG A 126 -0.03 9.39 30.82
N TYR A 127 0.85 10.38 30.83
CA TYR A 127 1.24 11.09 29.61
C TYR A 127 1.80 10.13 28.54
N ARG A 128 2.66 9.18 28.92
CA ARG A 128 3.20 8.18 27.98
C ARG A 128 2.15 7.20 27.48
N GLN A 129 1.25 6.75 28.37
CA GLN A 129 0.12 5.89 27.99
C GLN A 129 -0.80 6.60 26.99
N ASP A 130 -1.20 7.83 27.28
CA ASP A 130 -2.05 8.64 26.40
C ASP A 130 -1.33 8.92 25.07
N THR A 131 -0.04 9.26 25.12
CA THR A 131 0.76 9.51 23.90
C THR A 131 0.86 8.25 23.06
N PHE A 132 1.09 7.09 23.69
CA PHE A 132 1.21 5.80 23.00
C PHE A 132 -0.03 5.46 22.18
N GLU A 133 -1.23 5.55 22.75
CA GLU A 133 -2.48 5.30 22.00
C GLU A 133 -2.69 6.30 20.84
N ASN A 134 -2.13 7.51 20.96
CA ASN A 134 -2.31 8.60 20.01
C ASN A 134 -1.29 8.60 18.85
N VAL A 135 -0.12 7.96 19.02
CA VAL A 135 0.98 7.98 18.02
C VAL A 135 1.33 6.60 17.47
N ALA A 136 0.98 5.51 18.16
CA ALA A 136 1.30 4.16 17.73
C ALA A 136 0.34 3.68 16.63
N GLY A 137 0.69 3.97 15.38
CA GLY A 137 -0.09 3.64 14.20
C GLY A 137 0.20 4.60 13.06
N LEU A 138 0.21 4.10 11.82
CA LEU A 138 0.41 4.91 10.63
C LEU A 138 -0.66 4.57 9.60
N THR A 139 -1.37 5.58 9.12
CA THR A 139 -2.28 5.46 7.97
C THR A 139 -1.95 6.56 6.96
N LEU A 140 -2.14 6.33 5.67
CA LEU A 140 -1.98 7.40 4.68
C LEU A 140 -3.07 8.44 4.90
N ALA A 141 -2.70 9.72 4.89
CA ALA A 141 -3.62 10.83 5.20
C ALA A 141 -4.73 11.01 4.15
N ASP A 142 -4.55 10.44 2.96
CA ASP A 142 -5.55 10.40 1.88
C ASP A 142 -6.42 9.13 1.91
N GLY A 143 -6.42 8.39 3.03
CA GLY A 143 -7.30 7.24 3.25
C GLY A 143 -6.91 5.96 2.50
N ARG A 144 -5.89 6.00 1.64
CA ARG A 144 -5.43 4.83 0.90
C ARG A 144 -4.88 3.72 1.78
N ILE A 145 -5.06 2.48 1.33
CA ILE A 145 -4.38 1.31 1.86
C ILE A 145 -3.26 0.93 0.87
N GLN A 146 -2.03 0.83 1.37
CA GLN A 146 -0.83 0.45 0.62
C GLN A 146 0.02 -0.52 1.46
N ASP A 147 0.67 -1.48 0.81
CA ASP A 147 1.75 -2.25 1.44
C ASP A 147 2.98 -1.33 1.62
N LEU A 148 3.05 -0.69 2.79
CA LEU A 148 4.19 0.16 3.18
C LEU A 148 5.43 -0.67 3.53
N ARG A 149 5.33 -2.00 3.64
CA ARG A 149 6.32 -2.89 4.28
C ARG A 149 6.83 -2.36 5.63
N VAL A 150 5.90 -1.77 6.37
CA VAL A 150 6.05 -1.42 7.78
C VAL A 150 5.00 -2.23 8.54
N ILE A 151 5.40 -2.87 9.64
CA ILE A 151 4.47 -3.54 10.55
C ILE A 151 3.66 -2.44 11.25
N CYS A 152 2.49 -2.15 10.69
CA CYS A 152 1.55 -1.20 11.26
C CYS A 152 0.77 -1.87 12.41
N PRO A 153 0.70 -1.22 13.59
CA PRO A 153 -0.16 -1.67 14.67
C PRO A 153 -1.61 -1.81 14.23
N LEU A 154 -2.22 -2.97 14.51
CA LEU A 154 -3.65 -3.17 14.44
C LEU A 154 -4.35 -2.39 15.55
N GLU A 155 -3.75 -2.35 16.74
CA GLU A 155 -4.24 -1.58 17.86
C GLU A 155 -3.10 -1.24 18.84
N ALA A 156 -3.18 -0.08 19.49
CA ALA A 156 -2.33 0.30 20.61
C ALA A 156 -3.22 0.50 21.84
N ILE A 157 -2.94 -0.23 22.92
CA ILE A 157 -3.80 -0.31 24.11
C ILE A 157 -2.98 0.08 25.34
N ALA A 158 -3.42 1.06 26.10
CA ALA A 158 -2.89 1.35 27.43
C ALA A 158 -3.80 0.75 28.51
N ASP A 159 -3.28 -0.11 29.38
CA ASP A 159 -4.05 -0.56 30.55
C ASP A 159 -4.08 0.54 31.60
N THR A 160 -5.23 1.21 31.69
CA THR A 160 -5.47 2.29 32.66
C THR A 160 -6.04 1.80 33.98
N ARG A 161 -6.43 0.51 34.10
CA ARG A 161 -7.19 -0.02 35.24
C ARG A 161 -6.34 -0.66 36.32
N SER A 162 -5.27 -1.36 35.96
CA SER A 162 -4.51 -2.10 36.98
C SER A 162 -3.05 -2.37 36.70
N SER A 163 -2.56 -2.16 35.48
CA SER A 163 -1.19 -2.50 35.14
C SER A 163 -0.48 -1.35 34.45
N ARG A 164 0.75 -1.06 34.89
CA ARG A 164 1.66 -0.06 34.30
C ARG A 164 2.20 -0.57 32.95
N ARG A 165 1.29 -0.95 32.06
CA ARG A 165 1.54 -1.71 30.85
C ARG A 165 0.88 -1.05 29.65
N CYS A 166 1.53 -1.20 28.51
CA CYS A 166 0.98 -0.89 27.20
C CYS A 166 1.12 -2.11 26.31
N TYR A 167 0.17 -2.34 25.42
CA TYR A 167 0.17 -3.44 24.47
C TYR A 167 0.08 -2.89 23.05
N LEU A 168 0.98 -3.33 22.19
CA LEU A 168 0.92 -3.09 20.75
C LEU A 168 0.50 -4.40 20.09
N ILE A 169 -0.65 -4.38 19.42
CA ILE A 169 -1.19 -5.51 18.70
C ILE A 169 -0.82 -5.36 17.24
N THR A 170 -0.12 -6.34 16.68
CA THR A 170 0.34 -6.38 15.28
C THR A 170 -0.13 -7.68 14.62
N ASP A 171 -0.03 -7.77 13.30
CA ASP A 171 -0.33 -9.01 12.59
C ASP A 171 0.78 -10.07 12.76
N GLY A 172 0.50 -11.30 12.32
CA GLY A 172 1.42 -12.44 12.44
C GLY A 172 2.80 -12.24 11.80
N ARG A 173 2.99 -11.30 10.85
CA ARG A 173 4.31 -11.05 10.26
C ARG A 173 5.30 -10.50 11.26
N ASP A 174 4.82 -9.83 12.31
CA ASP A 174 5.67 -9.33 13.39
C ASP A 174 6.37 -10.47 14.17
N ALA A 175 5.88 -11.70 13.97
CA ALA A 175 6.49 -12.93 14.42
C ALA A 175 7.66 -13.38 13.50
N SER A 176 8.03 -12.66 12.46
CA SER A 176 9.13 -13.13 11.60
C SER A 176 10.49 -12.99 12.28
N LEU A 177 11.51 -13.71 11.77
CA LEU A 177 12.88 -13.58 12.27
C LEU A 177 13.39 -12.17 11.95
N THR A 178 14.18 -11.59 12.84
CA THR A 178 14.88 -10.33 12.52
C THR A 178 15.97 -10.59 11.48
N LEU A 179 16.34 -9.57 10.72
CA LEU A 179 17.45 -9.64 9.77
C LEU A 179 18.75 -10.00 10.48
N GLY A 180 18.96 -9.54 11.72
CA GLY A 180 20.08 -9.93 12.58
C GLY A 180 20.07 -11.42 12.95
N GLN A 181 18.91 -11.97 13.32
CA GLN A 181 18.75 -13.41 13.57
C GLN A 181 19.00 -14.23 12.30
N GLN A 182 18.52 -13.77 11.15
CA GLN A 182 18.74 -14.44 9.88
C GLN A 182 20.21 -14.39 9.45
N LEU A 183 20.88 -13.26 9.67
CA LEU A 183 22.31 -13.09 9.40
C LEU A 183 23.15 -14.07 10.23
N LYS A 184 22.78 -14.31 11.49
CA LYS A 184 23.44 -15.34 12.33
C LYS A 184 23.30 -16.76 11.77
N LYS A 185 22.19 -17.06 11.09
CA LYS A 185 21.95 -18.37 10.46
C LYS A 185 22.69 -18.56 9.14
N VAL A 186 22.68 -17.53 8.28
CA VAL A 186 23.18 -17.61 6.90
C VAL A 186 24.65 -17.18 6.76
N GLY A 187 25.12 -16.28 7.65
CA GLY A 187 26.44 -15.66 7.57
C GLY A 187 26.52 -14.59 6.47
N ALA A 188 27.74 -14.30 6.01
CA ALA A 188 28.02 -13.24 5.04
C ALA A 188 27.26 -13.43 3.71
N LEU A 189 26.62 -12.36 3.25
CA LEU A 189 25.84 -12.34 2.01
C LEU A 189 26.67 -11.80 0.84
N SER A 190 26.34 -12.27 -0.37
CA SER A 190 26.96 -11.75 -1.59
C SER A 190 26.55 -10.30 -1.87
N SER A 191 27.43 -9.54 -2.53
CA SER A 191 27.17 -8.14 -2.87
C SER A 191 25.88 -7.92 -3.67
N GLU A 192 25.48 -8.86 -4.51
CA GLU A 192 24.22 -8.76 -5.26
C GLU A 192 23.01 -8.92 -4.34
N VAL A 193 23.03 -9.91 -3.45
CA VAL A 193 21.96 -10.10 -2.45
C VAL A 193 21.85 -8.88 -1.54
N VAL A 194 22.99 -8.35 -1.06
CA VAL A 194 23.01 -7.13 -0.24
C VAL A 194 22.41 -5.96 -1.02
N ARG A 195 22.79 -5.75 -2.28
CA ARG A 195 22.23 -4.69 -3.13
C ARG A 195 20.71 -4.79 -3.23
N GLN A 196 20.16 -6.00 -3.44
CA GLN A 196 18.71 -6.23 -3.52
C GLN A 196 18.01 -5.90 -2.20
N LEU A 197 18.57 -6.33 -1.06
CA LEU A 197 18.01 -6.04 0.26
C LEU A 197 18.02 -4.54 0.58
N LEU A 198 19.10 -3.83 0.23
CA LEU A 198 19.18 -2.38 0.40
C LEU A 198 18.19 -1.63 -0.49
N LEU A 199 17.94 -2.11 -1.72
CA LEU A 199 16.92 -1.55 -2.60
C LEU A 199 15.52 -1.67 -1.99
N GLN A 200 15.21 -2.79 -1.33
CA GLN A 200 13.94 -2.94 -0.60
C GLN A 200 13.83 -1.94 0.55
N LEU A 201 14.87 -1.81 1.39
CA LEU A 201 14.86 -0.87 2.53
C LEU A 201 14.71 0.58 2.07
N LEU A 202 15.47 1.00 1.05
CA LEU A 202 15.41 2.36 0.53
C LEU A 202 14.06 2.70 -0.09
N GLN A 203 13.39 1.73 -0.72
CA GLN A 203 12.04 1.93 -1.24
C GLN A 203 11.02 2.16 -0.10
N VAL A 204 11.15 1.46 1.02
CA VAL A 204 10.27 1.70 2.19
C VAL A 204 10.53 3.08 2.80
N LEU A 205 11.80 3.46 2.96
CA LEU A 205 12.17 4.77 3.47
C LEU A 205 11.74 5.90 2.53
N GLU A 206 11.82 5.70 1.22
CA GLU A 206 11.32 6.65 0.22
C GLU A 206 9.84 6.99 0.45
N LEU A 207 9.00 5.97 0.69
CA LEU A 207 7.59 6.15 1.01
C LEU A 207 7.40 6.84 2.36
N LEU A 208 8.07 6.37 3.41
CA LEU A 208 7.97 6.93 4.76
C LEU A 208 8.39 8.41 4.79
N HIS A 209 9.45 8.80 4.08
CA HIS A 209 10.00 10.16 4.10
C HIS A 209 9.18 11.17 3.28
N GLN A 210 8.40 10.72 2.30
CA GLN A 210 7.70 11.61 1.36
C GLN A 210 6.18 11.63 1.50
N GLN A 211 5.56 10.55 1.96
CA GLN A 211 4.10 10.48 2.03
C GLN A 211 3.54 11.27 3.22
N LYS A 212 2.28 11.69 3.10
CA LYS A 212 1.55 12.33 4.20
C LYS A 212 0.80 11.24 4.98
N PHE A 213 1.07 11.14 6.27
CA PHE A 213 0.47 10.16 7.16
C PHE A 213 -0.49 10.82 8.15
N ARG A 214 -1.52 10.09 8.57
CA ARG A 214 -2.45 10.41 9.66
C ARG A 214 -2.17 9.46 10.82
N LEU A 215 -1.91 10.04 11.99
CA LEU A 215 -1.70 9.33 13.25
C LEU A 215 -3.05 8.98 13.91
N PRO A 216 -3.10 8.04 14.87
CA PRO A 216 -4.31 7.71 15.62
C PRO A 216 -4.97 8.93 16.31
N SER A 217 -4.19 9.94 16.67
CA SER A 217 -4.68 11.23 17.20
C SER A 217 -5.50 12.05 16.19
N GLY A 218 -5.51 11.69 14.91
CA GLY A 218 -6.05 12.47 13.80
C GLY A 218 -5.08 13.51 13.22
N GLN A 219 -3.94 13.74 13.87
CA GLN A 219 -2.91 14.65 13.37
C GLN A 219 -2.32 14.12 12.05
N THR A 220 -2.12 15.01 11.08
CA THR A 220 -1.43 14.66 9.84
C THR A 220 0.00 15.20 9.83
N GLN A 221 0.93 14.40 9.30
CA GLN A 221 2.35 14.73 9.20
C GLN A 221 2.87 14.36 7.82
N LEU A 222 3.61 15.27 7.20
CA LEU A 222 4.34 15.01 5.96
C LEU A 222 5.70 14.40 6.29
N GLY A 223 5.93 13.16 5.85
CA GLY A 223 7.17 12.45 6.07
C GLY A 223 7.39 12.04 7.53
N ILE A 224 7.81 10.78 7.73
CA ILE A 224 8.10 10.18 9.02
C ILE A 224 9.41 9.41 8.89
N SER A 225 10.38 9.68 9.77
CA SER A 225 11.60 8.86 9.86
C SER A 225 11.32 7.57 10.65
N HIS A 226 12.00 6.48 10.31
CA HIS A 226 11.95 5.26 11.12
C HIS A 226 12.58 5.51 12.50
N GLY A 227 13.75 6.16 12.54
CA GLY A 227 14.41 6.66 13.75
C GLY A 227 15.04 5.60 14.65
N ASN A 228 14.69 4.33 14.48
CA ASN A 228 15.22 3.18 15.23
C ASN A 228 15.66 2.04 14.29
N LEU A 229 16.19 2.37 13.10
CA LEU A 229 16.48 1.38 12.06
C LEU A 229 17.75 0.58 12.39
N SER A 230 17.65 -0.75 12.44
CA SER A 230 18.72 -1.67 12.84
C SER A 230 18.46 -3.08 12.30
N LEU A 231 19.43 -4.00 12.46
CA LEU A 231 19.23 -5.41 12.11
C LEU A 231 18.11 -6.10 12.90
N ASP A 232 17.76 -5.58 14.09
CA ASP A 232 16.72 -6.14 14.95
C ASP A 232 15.33 -5.52 14.72
N SER A 233 15.26 -4.33 14.13
CA SER A 233 14.02 -3.65 13.73
C SER A 233 13.66 -3.87 12.25
N ILE A 234 14.35 -4.80 11.58
CA ILE A 234 14.03 -5.28 10.24
C ILE A 234 13.68 -6.75 10.33
N LEU A 235 12.52 -7.12 9.81
CA LEU A 235 12.03 -8.49 9.77
C LEU A 235 12.31 -9.12 8.40
N TRP A 236 12.79 -10.35 8.43
CA TRP A 236 12.96 -11.21 7.27
C TRP A 236 11.72 -12.09 7.13
N VAL A 237 10.84 -11.73 6.20
CA VAL A 237 9.58 -12.45 5.95
C VAL A 237 9.73 -13.26 4.66
N GLU A 238 9.57 -14.57 4.76
CA GLU A 238 9.71 -15.47 3.60
C GLU A 238 8.37 -15.63 2.87
N TYR A 239 8.36 -15.23 1.59
CA TYR A 239 7.23 -15.40 0.69
C TYR A 239 7.65 -16.22 -0.52
N GLY A 240 7.27 -17.51 -0.54
CA GLY A 240 7.73 -18.41 -1.61
C GLY A 240 9.23 -18.65 -1.52
N ASP A 241 9.96 -18.38 -2.61
CA ASP A 241 11.42 -18.56 -2.71
C ASP A 241 12.20 -17.23 -2.54
N GLU A 242 11.50 -16.11 -2.35
CA GLU A 242 12.12 -14.78 -2.20
C GLU A 242 11.84 -14.17 -0.81
N PRO A 243 12.85 -13.57 -0.16
CA PRO A 243 12.67 -12.88 1.10
C PRO A 243 12.29 -11.41 0.92
N TYR A 244 11.39 -10.94 1.76
CA TYR A 244 10.98 -9.54 1.83
C TYR A 244 11.30 -8.95 3.19
N LEU A 245 11.74 -7.69 3.18
CA LEU A 245 12.09 -6.94 4.38
C LEU A 245 10.92 -6.07 4.83
N TYR A 246 10.54 -6.21 6.10
CA TYR A 246 9.54 -5.37 6.77
C TYR A 246 10.18 -4.58 7.90
N LEU A 247 9.85 -3.30 8.02
CA LEU A 247 10.29 -2.45 9.12
C LEU A 247 9.34 -2.59 10.32
N THR A 248 9.87 -2.61 11.54
CA THR A 248 9.10 -2.67 12.80
C THR A 248 9.78 -1.82 13.87
N ASP A 249 9.15 -1.69 15.04
CA ASP A 249 9.75 -1.01 16.20
C ASP A 249 10.18 0.45 15.88
N MET A 250 9.29 1.21 15.24
CA MET A 250 9.49 2.62 14.90
C MET A 250 9.79 3.46 16.16
N ALA A 251 10.77 4.35 16.07
CA ALA A 251 11.14 5.25 17.17
C ALA A 251 9.97 6.08 17.70
N LEU A 252 9.03 6.43 16.82
CA LEU A 252 7.85 7.24 17.11
C LEU A 252 7.07 6.76 18.35
N TRP A 253 7.00 5.45 18.58
CA TRP A 253 6.37 4.88 19.78
C TRP A 253 7.31 4.07 20.67
N GLU A 254 8.42 3.51 20.15
CA GLU A 254 9.38 2.78 20.99
C GLU A 254 10.06 3.69 22.03
N GLN A 255 10.37 4.94 21.67
CA GLN A 255 11.06 5.88 22.56
C GLN A 255 10.23 6.27 23.80
N LEU A 256 8.91 6.02 23.77
CA LEU A 256 8.04 6.21 24.94
C LEU A 256 8.38 5.26 26.09
N PHE A 257 9.18 4.21 25.85
CA PHE A 257 9.56 3.22 26.86
C PHE A 257 11.06 3.23 27.19
N GLU A 258 11.83 4.16 26.62
CA GLU A 258 13.24 4.36 26.97
C GLU A 258 13.41 4.93 28.38
N SER A 259 14.37 4.40 29.13
CA SER A 259 14.73 4.98 30.44
C SER A 259 15.45 6.33 30.26
N PRO A 260 15.26 7.31 31.16
CA PRO A 260 15.93 8.61 31.07
C PRO A 260 17.47 8.52 31.00
N SER A 261 18.05 7.48 31.59
CA SER A 261 19.49 7.17 31.55
C SER A 261 19.97 6.86 30.14
N ASN A 262 19.14 6.14 29.36
CA ASN A 262 19.45 5.74 27.99
C ASN A 262 19.23 6.89 27.00
N VAL A 263 18.23 7.74 27.23
CA VAL A 263 18.00 8.96 26.43
C VAL A 263 19.22 9.88 26.47
N ALA A 264 19.85 10.06 27.64
CA ALA A 264 21.06 10.87 27.78
C ALA A 264 22.28 10.26 27.05
N ALA A 265 22.43 8.94 27.08
CA ALA A 265 23.51 8.23 26.38
C ALA A 265 23.34 8.27 24.85
N ASN A 266 22.11 8.05 24.37
CA ASN A 266 21.78 8.09 22.94
C ASN A 266 21.86 9.53 22.38
N THR A 267 21.45 10.54 23.15
CA THR A 267 21.60 11.95 22.76
C THR A 267 23.07 12.36 22.68
N ALA A 268 23.92 11.87 23.59
CA ALA A 268 25.36 12.11 23.53
C ALA A 268 26.02 11.43 22.31
N ALA A 269 25.63 10.18 21.99
CA ALA A 269 26.10 9.47 20.81
C ALA A 269 25.67 10.15 19.49
N ASN A 270 24.41 10.60 19.40
CA ASN A 270 23.89 11.31 18.23
C ASN A 270 24.52 12.70 18.06
N THR A 271 24.86 13.39 19.15
CA THR A 271 25.57 14.67 19.09
C THR A 271 27.00 14.48 18.58
N MET A 272 27.69 13.40 18.97
CA MET A 272 29.03 13.07 18.46
C MET A 272 29.01 12.70 16.96
N ALA A 273 28.00 11.96 16.49
CA ALA A 273 27.81 11.67 15.06
C ALA A 273 27.54 12.95 14.23
N ASN A 274 26.72 13.87 14.76
CA ASN A 274 26.42 15.15 14.10
C ASN A 274 27.62 16.12 14.08
N THR A 275 28.50 16.06 15.08
CA THR A 275 29.71 16.90 15.12
C THR A 275 30.77 16.40 14.13
N ALA A 276 30.81 15.10 13.85
CA ALA A 276 31.66 14.51 12.82
C ALA A 276 31.20 14.91 11.40
N ALA A 277 29.89 14.99 11.14
CA ALA A 277 29.34 15.44 9.86
C ALA A 277 29.50 16.97 9.61
N SER A 278 29.44 17.78 10.68
CA SER A 278 29.49 19.25 10.58
C SER A 278 30.90 19.82 10.47
N SER A 279 31.96 19.02 10.69
CA SER A 279 33.35 19.47 10.60
C SER A 279 33.94 19.40 9.19
N VAL A 280 33.20 18.88 8.20
CA VAL A 280 33.65 18.76 6.79
C VAL A 280 33.03 19.84 5.88
N THR A 281 32.04 20.61 6.35
CA THR A 281 31.32 21.61 5.53
C THR A 281 31.89 23.04 5.58
N ASN A 282 32.85 23.33 6.46
CA ASN A 282 33.46 24.68 6.56
C ASN A 282 34.91 24.71 6.07
N ALA A 283 35.12 24.42 4.78
CA ALA A 283 36.36 24.75 4.09
C ALA A 283 36.12 25.06 2.60
N SER A 284 35.14 25.91 2.27
CA SER A 284 35.15 26.62 0.98
C SER A 284 34.13 27.75 0.94
N THR A 285 34.53 28.95 1.41
CA THR A 285 34.20 30.25 0.79
C THR A 285 34.76 31.37 1.66
N ALA A 286 35.93 31.87 1.30
CA ALA A 286 36.38 33.19 1.73
C ALA A 286 36.07 34.19 0.59
N PRO A 287 35.50 35.35 0.91
CA PRO A 287 35.86 36.59 0.23
C PRO A 287 36.45 37.62 1.21
N LEU A 288 37.44 38.34 0.69
CA LEU A 288 38.18 39.43 1.34
C LEU A 288 37.31 40.68 1.63
N PRO A 289 37.75 41.57 2.55
CA PRO A 289 36.90 42.57 3.19
C PRO A 289 36.92 43.94 2.48
N SER A 290 35.84 44.70 2.61
CA SER A 290 35.83 46.14 2.37
C SER A 290 35.21 46.89 3.56
N ALA A 291 35.96 47.86 4.06
CA ALA A 291 35.73 48.66 5.25
C ALA A 291 34.66 49.75 5.08
N SER A 292 33.96 50.11 6.16
CA SER A 292 33.82 51.47 6.73
C SER A 292 32.67 51.53 7.78
N GLY A 293 32.96 52.12 8.97
CA GLY A 293 32.06 52.20 10.15
C GLY A 293 31.00 53.32 10.09
N PRO A 294 30.56 53.94 11.22
CA PRO A 294 30.76 53.63 12.63
C PRO A 294 29.47 53.52 13.48
N VAL A 295 29.62 52.96 14.69
CA VAL A 295 28.72 52.97 15.88
C VAL A 295 28.64 54.42 16.41
N PRO A 296 27.51 54.96 16.96
CA PRO A 296 27.02 54.68 18.33
C PRO A 296 25.49 54.88 18.54
N HIS A 297 24.78 54.68 19.66
CA HIS A 297 25.01 54.72 21.11
C HIS A 297 23.85 53.97 21.82
N SER A 298 24.14 53.46 23.03
CA SER A 298 23.29 53.27 24.24
C SER A 298 21.75 53.48 24.15
N ILE A 299 20.93 52.69 24.85
CA ILE A 299 20.55 52.95 26.26
C ILE A 299 19.92 51.71 26.91
N ARG A 300 20.26 51.58 28.19
CA ARG A 300 19.85 50.64 29.23
C ARG A 300 18.43 50.96 29.72
N SER A 301 17.55 49.98 29.87
CA SER A 301 16.54 50.01 30.93
C SER A 301 16.13 48.60 31.36
N SER A 302 16.39 48.35 32.63
CA SER A 302 15.94 47.23 33.44
C SER A 302 14.45 47.38 33.77
N GLY A 303 13.68 46.30 33.60
CA GLY A 303 12.31 46.20 34.08
C GLY A 303 11.99 44.74 34.41
N SER A 304 12.05 44.42 35.70
CA SER A 304 11.62 43.15 36.30
C SER A 304 10.12 42.95 36.08
N GLY A 305 9.75 41.84 35.43
CA GLY A 305 8.38 41.37 35.31
C GLY A 305 8.33 39.87 35.60
N SER A 306 7.97 39.53 36.83
CA SER A 306 7.58 38.19 37.24
C SER A 306 6.27 37.80 36.53
N GLY A 307 6.37 36.93 35.53
CA GLY A 307 5.23 36.33 34.84
C GLY A 307 5.32 34.82 34.94
N SER A 308 4.48 34.24 35.79
CA SER A 308 4.19 32.80 35.85
C SER A 308 3.59 32.34 34.52
N GLY A 309 4.43 31.79 33.65
CA GLY A 309 4.03 31.13 32.41
C GLY A 309 3.81 29.64 32.67
N SER A 310 2.55 29.23 32.66
CA SER A 310 2.13 27.84 32.47
C SER A 310 2.78 27.31 31.19
N GLY A 311 3.72 26.38 31.34
CA GLY A 311 4.32 25.66 30.21
C GLY A 311 3.28 24.69 29.65
N SER A 312 2.51 25.13 28.66
CA SER A 312 1.94 24.21 27.67
C SER A 312 3.12 23.61 26.92
N GLY A 313 3.47 22.37 27.28
CA GLY A 313 4.42 21.55 26.54
C GLY A 313 3.81 21.15 25.21
N ALA A 314 3.85 22.05 24.23
CA ALA A 314 3.71 21.66 22.84
C ALA A 314 4.94 20.82 22.49
N ILE A 315 4.73 19.53 22.23
CA ILE A 315 5.77 18.67 21.68
C ILE A 315 6.11 19.25 20.30
N ALA A 316 7.33 19.76 20.17
CA ALA A 316 7.97 19.80 18.88
C ALA A 316 8.11 18.34 18.43
N SER A 317 7.38 17.94 17.40
CA SER A 317 7.60 16.66 16.72
C SER A 317 9.11 16.47 16.53
N PRO A 318 9.69 15.30 16.83
CA PRO A 318 11.10 15.07 16.55
C PRO A 318 11.32 15.40 15.08
N THR A 319 12.20 16.37 14.80
CA THR A 319 12.58 16.71 13.44
C THR A 319 13.01 15.43 12.76
N ALA A 320 12.26 14.99 11.75
CA ALA A 320 12.44 13.69 11.13
C ALA A 320 13.88 13.60 10.59
N ASN A 321 14.69 12.73 11.20
CA ASN A 321 16.12 12.64 10.90
C ASN A 321 16.34 11.61 9.79
N TYR A 322 15.94 11.96 8.56
CA TYR A 322 16.06 11.09 7.39
C TYR A 322 17.51 10.66 7.14
N GLN A 323 18.48 11.50 7.47
CA GLN A 323 19.90 11.19 7.31
C GLN A 323 20.36 10.05 8.22
N ALA A 324 19.81 9.95 9.43
CA ALA A 324 20.11 8.84 10.33
C ALA A 324 19.57 7.50 9.80
N ASP A 325 18.37 7.50 9.18
CA ASP A 325 17.84 6.30 8.53
C ASP A 325 18.75 5.84 7.38
N LEU A 326 19.23 6.78 6.54
CA LEU A 326 20.16 6.46 5.44
C LEU A 326 21.50 5.93 5.95
N ALA A 327 22.04 6.52 7.01
CA ALA A 327 23.26 6.03 7.65
C ALA A 327 23.09 4.61 8.20
N ALA A 328 21.96 4.33 8.85
CA ALA A 328 21.62 3.00 9.33
C ALA A 328 21.56 1.97 8.19
N VAL A 329 20.95 2.32 7.04
CA VAL A 329 20.94 1.45 5.84
C VAL A 329 22.37 1.13 5.38
N GLY A 330 23.29 2.10 5.41
CA GLY A 330 24.70 1.89 5.09
C GLY A 330 25.39 0.91 6.06
N HIS A 331 25.19 1.08 7.36
CA HIS A 331 25.73 0.18 8.38
C HIS A 331 25.16 -1.24 8.29
N ILE A 332 23.84 -1.37 8.04
CA ILE A 332 23.19 -2.66 7.79
C ILE A 332 23.82 -3.33 6.57
N GLY A 333 24.00 -2.61 5.46
CA GLY A 333 24.64 -3.14 4.26
C GLY A 333 26.05 -3.69 4.51
N LEU A 334 26.85 -2.99 5.33
CA LEU A 334 28.17 -3.47 5.73
C LEU A 334 28.07 -4.73 6.61
N ALA A 335 27.18 -4.75 7.60
CA ALA A 335 26.99 -5.91 8.46
C ALA A 335 26.56 -7.16 7.66
N LEU A 336 25.69 -6.99 6.66
CA LEU A 336 25.27 -8.07 5.78
C LEU A 336 26.43 -8.63 4.92
N LEU A 337 27.32 -7.76 4.44
CA LEU A 337 28.52 -8.16 3.70
C LEU A 337 29.52 -8.91 4.60
N MET A 338 29.64 -8.49 5.86
CA MET A 338 30.57 -9.09 6.83
C MET A 338 30.01 -10.35 7.49
N GLY A 339 28.70 -10.57 7.44
CA GLY A 339 28.04 -11.74 8.03
C GLY A 339 27.83 -11.65 9.55
N THR A 340 28.08 -10.49 10.15
CA THR A 340 27.92 -10.29 11.59
C THR A 340 27.62 -8.82 11.91
N PRO A 341 26.72 -8.53 12.88
CA PRO A 341 26.51 -7.18 13.39
C PRO A 341 27.75 -6.60 14.08
N ASP A 342 28.54 -7.45 14.75
CA ASP A 342 29.68 -7.05 15.57
C ASP A 342 31.00 -7.19 14.79
N HIS A 343 31.03 -6.72 13.55
CA HIS A 343 32.20 -6.89 12.69
C HIS A 343 33.43 -6.10 13.14
N GLY A 344 33.25 -5.05 13.96
CA GLY A 344 34.33 -4.16 14.43
C GLY A 344 35.11 -3.42 13.34
N ALA A 345 34.84 -3.71 12.06
CA ALA A 345 35.47 -3.11 10.89
C ALA A 345 35.22 -1.60 10.80
N ASP A 346 36.29 -0.81 10.62
CA ASP A 346 36.17 0.60 10.26
C ASP A 346 35.85 0.70 8.76
N PRO A 347 34.71 1.29 8.36
CA PRO A 347 34.34 1.42 6.95
C PRO A 347 35.34 2.26 6.11
N ARG A 348 36.24 3.00 6.77
CA ARG A 348 37.33 3.76 6.14
C ARG A 348 38.52 2.89 5.74
N ASP A 349 38.68 1.72 6.36
CA ASP A 349 39.77 0.80 6.02
C ASP A 349 39.55 0.21 4.63
N GLU A 350 40.60 0.17 3.81
CA GLU A 350 40.50 -0.32 2.43
C GLU A 350 40.48 -1.86 2.32
N GLU A 351 41.03 -2.56 3.32
CA GLU A 351 41.16 -4.02 3.31
C GLU A 351 39.81 -4.75 3.30
N ILE A 352 38.80 -4.19 3.98
CA ILE A 352 37.48 -4.81 4.10
C ILE A 352 36.66 -4.76 2.80
N TRP A 353 37.05 -3.92 1.83
CA TRP A 353 36.31 -3.71 0.59
C TRP A 353 36.83 -4.54 -0.59
N HIS A 354 37.86 -5.36 -0.40
CA HIS A 354 38.54 -6.07 -1.49
C HIS A 354 37.59 -6.96 -2.33
N PHE A 355 36.52 -7.45 -1.72
CA PHE A 355 35.54 -8.33 -2.37
C PHE A 355 34.22 -7.62 -2.76
N VAL A 356 34.14 -6.31 -2.57
CA VAL A 356 32.93 -5.51 -2.82
C VAL A 356 33.08 -4.74 -4.14
N PRO A 357 32.09 -4.81 -5.06
CA PRO A 357 32.12 -4.02 -6.29
C PRO A 357 32.33 -2.52 -6.00
N PRO A 358 33.21 -1.80 -6.74
CA PRO A 358 33.55 -0.41 -6.45
C PRO A 358 32.34 0.52 -6.35
N GLN A 359 31.33 0.31 -7.20
CA GLN A 359 30.11 1.11 -7.22
C GLN A 359 29.26 0.89 -5.96
N LEU A 360 29.15 -0.36 -5.50
CA LEU A 360 28.42 -0.68 -4.25
C LEU A 360 29.17 -0.14 -3.03
N LYS A 361 30.51 -0.24 -3.01
CA LYS A 361 31.36 0.36 -1.98
C LYS A 361 31.12 1.88 -1.89
N THR A 362 31.13 2.58 -3.02
CA THR A 362 30.87 4.01 -3.07
C THR A 362 29.49 4.34 -2.50
N ALA A 363 28.46 3.63 -2.94
CA ALA A 363 27.10 3.85 -2.45
C ALA A 363 26.98 3.63 -0.92
N LEU A 364 27.59 2.57 -0.39
CA LEU A 364 27.61 2.30 1.07
C LEU A 364 28.35 3.39 1.86
N ARG A 365 29.48 3.90 1.35
CA ARG A 365 30.21 5.00 2.00
C ARG A 365 29.44 6.33 1.95
N GLN A 366 28.66 6.58 0.90
CA GLN A 366 27.76 7.74 0.84
C GLN A 366 26.59 7.60 1.82
N LEU A 367 25.97 6.42 1.91
CA LEU A 367 24.92 6.14 2.90
C LEU A 367 25.42 6.39 4.33
N MET A 368 26.60 5.88 4.68
CA MET A 368 27.23 6.09 6.00
C MET A 368 27.76 7.52 6.25
N GLY A 369 27.63 8.45 5.30
CA GLY A 369 28.11 9.84 5.46
C GLY A 369 29.64 9.99 5.48
N ILE A 370 30.39 8.98 5.02
CA ILE A 370 31.86 9.02 4.91
C ILE A 370 32.28 9.80 3.65
N MET A 371 31.43 9.75 2.64
CA MET A 371 31.46 10.58 1.44
C MET A 371 30.30 11.58 1.49
N PRO A 372 30.24 12.57 0.56
CA PRO A 372 29.05 13.42 0.43
C PRO A 372 27.78 12.56 0.44
N PRO A 373 26.92 12.72 1.46
CA PRO A 373 25.78 11.83 1.65
C PRO A 373 24.70 12.08 0.61
N PHE A 374 23.87 11.07 0.36
CA PHE A 374 22.65 11.25 -0.42
C PHE A 374 21.71 12.21 0.31
N VAL A 375 21.02 13.06 -0.45
CA VAL A 375 20.06 14.03 0.10
C VAL A 375 18.76 13.35 0.50
N SER A 376 18.41 12.24 -0.14
CA SER A 376 17.15 11.50 0.08
C SER A 376 17.29 10.00 -0.17
N ALA A 377 16.34 9.22 0.35
CA ALA A 377 16.20 7.80 0.05
C ALA A 377 16.00 7.53 -1.45
N THR A 378 15.32 8.43 -2.17
CA THR A 378 15.12 8.37 -3.62
C THR A 378 16.44 8.40 -4.37
N GLU A 379 17.30 9.36 -4.03
CA GLU A 379 18.60 9.53 -4.66
C GLU A 379 19.50 8.32 -4.40
N ALA A 380 19.53 7.87 -3.13
CA ALA A 380 20.25 6.66 -2.75
C ALA A 380 19.76 5.43 -3.53
N ARG A 381 18.45 5.25 -3.66
CA ARG A 381 17.84 4.13 -4.38
C ARG A 381 18.18 4.17 -5.86
N GLN A 382 18.08 5.34 -6.50
CA GLN A 382 18.45 5.51 -7.91
C GLN A 382 19.93 5.18 -8.14
N ALA A 383 20.83 5.58 -7.24
CA ALA A 383 22.24 5.23 -7.32
C ALA A 383 22.48 3.71 -7.25
N LEU A 384 21.76 2.98 -6.38
CA LEU A 384 21.86 1.51 -6.30
C LEU A 384 21.24 0.79 -7.51
N LEU A 385 20.17 1.34 -8.10
CA LEU A 385 19.55 0.83 -9.32
C LEU A 385 20.46 0.98 -10.54
N ALA A 386 21.28 2.03 -10.58
CA ALA A 386 22.23 2.29 -11.68
C ALA A 386 23.44 1.32 -11.70
N ILE A 387 23.63 0.49 -10.66
CA ILE A 387 24.70 -0.50 -10.60
C ILE A 387 24.33 -1.68 -11.53
N PRO A 388 25.11 -1.95 -12.60
CA PRO A 388 24.83 -3.04 -13.52
C PRO A 388 24.88 -4.41 -12.81
N ALA A 389 23.89 -5.26 -13.05
CA ALA A 389 23.90 -6.64 -12.58
C ALA A 389 25.07 -7.38 -13.23
N SER A 390 25.82 -8.16 -12.44
CA SER A 390 26.92 -8.97 -12.99
C SER A 390 26.35 -10.01 -13.97
N PRO A 391 26.85 -10.12 -15.22
CA PRO A 391 26.38 -11.12 -16.16
C PRO A 391 26.75 -12.54 -15.70
N PRO A 392 25.89 -13.54 -15.87
CA PRO A 392 26.27 -14.93 -15.68
C PRO A 392 27.30 -15.33 -16.75
N GLY A 393 28.50 -15.75 -16.30
CA GLY A 393 29.47 -16.60 -16.99
C GLY A 393 29.63 -16.47 -18.52
N LEU A 394 30.62 -15.66 -18.92
CA LEU A 394 31.36 -15.58 -20.19
C LEU A 394 31.10 -16.65 -21.29
N LEU A 395 30.70 -16.17 -22.46
CA LEU A 395 31.38 -16.45 -23.74
C LEU A 395 31.40 -15.16 -24.58
N SER A 396 32.58 -14.59 -24.81
CA SER A 396 32.81 -13.73 -25.97
C SER A 396 33.01 -14.63 -27.21
N PRO A 397 32.69 -14.13 -28.40
CA PRO A 397 33.79 -13.69 -29.25
C PRO A 397 33.53 -12.35 -29.95
N ASP A 398 34.55 -11.50 -29.84
CA ASP A 398 35.17 -10.67 -30.86
C ASP A 398 34.41 -10.22 -32.13
N LEU A 399 34.49 -8.89 -32.30
CA LEU A 399 34.82 -8.15 -33.52
C LEU A 399 33.84 -8.23 -34.70
N ILE A 400 33.00 -7.20 -34.83
CA ILE A 400 32.73 -6.61 -36.16
C ILE A 400 32.81 -5.08 -36.08
N SER A 401 33.76 -4.57 -36.85
CA SER A 401 34.04 -3.19 -37.22
C SER A 401 32.91 -2.60 -38.06
N ASP A 402 32.71 -1.30 -37.89
CA ASP A 402 32.02 -0.42 -38.83
C ASP A 402 32.51 -0.63 -40.28
N ALA A 403 31.57 -0.65 -41.22
CA ALA A 403 31.77 -0.21 -42.60
C ALA A 403 30.41 0.07 -43.25
N GLU A 404 30.14 1.36 -43.44
CA GLU A 404 29.10 1.86 -44.33
C GLU A 404 29.34 1.48 -45.80
N SER A 405 28.26 1.58 -46.58
CA SER A 405 28.19 1.78 -48.05
C SER A 405 28.09 0.54 -48.97
N GLN A 406 26.85 0.17 -49.30
CA GLN A 406 26.45 -0.18 -50.68
C GLN A 406 25.02 0.28 -50.98
N GLN A 407 24.87 1.60 -51.16
CA GLN A 407 23.66 2.24 -51.65
C GLN A 407 23.89 2.69 -53.10
N GLN A 408 23.66 1.82 -54.08
CA GLN A 408 23.34 2.23 -55.47
C GLN A 408 23.02 1.03 -56.38
N ARG A 409 21.84 0.41 -56.17
CA ARG A 409 21.13 -0.33 -57.24
C ARG A 409 19.70 -0.73 -56.90
N ARG A 410 19.31 -0.68 -55.62
CA ARG A 410 17.97 -1.05 -55.12
C ARG A 410 16.92 0.08 -55.14
N TRP A 411 17.33 1.35 -55.30
CA TRP A 411 16.44 2.50 -55.19
C TRP A 411 15.43 2.65 -56.34
N ARG A 412 15.73 2.10 -57.54
CA ARG A 412 14.81 2.18 -58.69
C ARG A 412 13.57 1.29 -58.58
N TRP A 413 13.62 0.21 -57.80
CA TRP A 413 12.46 -0.67 -57.57
C TRP A 413 11.56 -0.17 -56.44
N LEU A 414 12.11 0.53 -55.45
CA LEU A 414 11.35 1.13 -54.34
C LEU A 414 10.45 2.29 -54.80
N VAL A 415 10.87 3.08 -55.79
CA VAL A 415 10.06 4.19 -56.35
C VAL A 415 8.85 3.67 -57.15
N ALA A 416 9.00 2.55 -57.86
CA ALA A 416 7.88 1.94 -58.60
C ALA A 416 6.83 1.32 -57.65
N LEU A 417 7.27 0.74 -56.52
CA LEU A 417 6.39 0.17 -55.51
C LEU A 417 5.67 1.27 -54.70
N LEU A 418 6.33 2.40 -54.44
CA LEU A 418 5.72 3.58 -53.82
C LEU A 418 4.65 4.25 -54.70
N LEU A 419 4.83 4.25 -56.03
CA LEU A 419 3.81 4.77 -56.96
C LEU A 419 2.55 3.89 -57.03
N LEU A 420 2.69 2.57 -56.93
CA LEU A 420 1.55 1.64 -56.88
C LEU A 420 0.78 1.72 -55.55
N VAL A 421 1.50 1.85 -54.43
CA VAL A 421 0.87 2.07 -53.11
C VAL A 421 0.19 3.45 -53.05
N GLY A 422 0.78 4.49 -53.66
CA GLY A 422 0.18 5.81 -53.77
C GLY A 422 -1.12 5.83 -54.59
N LEU A 423 -1.18 5.05 -55.68
CA LEU A 423 -2.39 4.93 -56.49
C LEU A 423 -3.51 4.16 -55.76
N GLY A 424 -3.14 3.10 -55.02
CA GLY A 424 -4.08 2.37 -54.14
C GLY A 424 -4.60 3.21 -52.99
N PHE A 425 -3.76 4.07 -52.42
CA PHE A 425 -4.16 5.01 -51.35
C PHE A 425 -5.14 6.07 -51.87
N LEU A 426 -4.92 6.61 -53.09
CA LEU A 426 -5.85 7.56 -53.71
C LEU A 426 -7.23 6.96 -53.99
N VAL A 427 -7.29 5.69 -54.43
CA VAL A 427 -8.57 4.99 -54.62
C VAL A 427 -9.26 4.68 -53.28
N SER A 428 -8.49 4.32 -52.25
CA SER A 428 -9.01 4.11 -50.89
C SER A 428 -9.54 5.38 -50.23
N VAL A 429 -8.86 6.52 -50.45
CA VAL A 429 -9.30 7.83 -49.97
C VAL A 429 -10.57 8.27 -50.69
N LEU A 430 -10.65 8.07 -52.02
CA LEU A 430 -11.85 8.39 -52.80
C LEU A 430 -13.06 7.53 -52.37
N TRP A 431 -12.83 6.25 -52.01
CA TRP A 431 -13.88 5.37 -51.50
C TRP A 431 -14.35 5.74 -50.09
N ASN A 432 -13.44 6.21 -49.21
CA ASN A 432 -13.80 6.70 -47.88
C ASN A 432 -14.53 8.05 -47.91
N VAL A 433 -14.26 8.91 -48.89
CA VAL A 433 -15.00 10.17 -49.06
C VAL A 433 -16.42 9.95 -49.58
N LEU A 434 -16.67 8.89 -50.37
CA LEU A 434 -18.02 8.52 -50.81
C LEU A 434 -18.81 7.66 -49.79
N LYS A 435 -18.16 7.12 -48.75
CA LYS A 435 -18.79 6.35 -47.66
C LYS A 435 -18.95 7.14 -46.35
N GLN A 436 -18.70 8.44 -46.35
CA GLN A 436 -19.07 9.28 -45.21
C GLN A 436 -20.59 9.37 -45.14
N SER A 437 -21.19 8.48 -44.34
CA SER A 437 -22.42 8.78 -43.60
C SER A 437 -22.28 10.16 -42.98
N PRO A 438 -23.35 10.97 -42.93
CA PRO A 438 -23.26 12.30 -42.33
C PRO A 438 -22.70 12.17 -40.92
N SER A 439 -21.50 12.70 -40.71
CA SER A 439 -20.96 12.90 -39.38
C SER A 439 -22.02 13.67 -38.61
N THR A 440 -22.62 13.01 -37.62
CA THR A 440 -23.43 13.68 -36.62
C THR A 440 -22.55 14.77 -36.05
N ALA A 441 -22.85 16.02 -36.37
CA ALA A 441 -22.24 17.15 -35.70
C ALA A 441 -22.52 16.91 -34.21
N ARG A 442 -21.47 16.64 -33.43
CA ARG A 442 -21.55 16.59 -31.97
C ARG A 442 -21.98 17.98 -31.54
N SER A 443 -23.27 18.15 -31.31
CA SER A 443 -23.82 19.37 -30.74
C SER A 443 -23.16 19.51 -29.37
N GLN A 444 -22.14 20.37 -29.28
CA GLN A 444 -21.68 20.88 -28.00
C GLN A 444 -22.86 21.66 -27.43
N SER A 445 -23.71 21.00 -26.66
CA SER A 445 -24.58 21.70 -25.72
C SER A 445 -23.65 22.52 -24.84
N LEU A 446 -23.76 23.85 -24.89
CA LEU A 446 -23.07 24.71 -23.91
C LEU A 446 -23.58 24.30 -22.52
N ARG A 447 -22.82 23.44 -21.84
CA ARG A 447 -23.05 23.14 -20.42
C ARG A 447 -22.58 24.36 -19.63
N PRO A 448 -23.33 24.81 -18.61
CA PRO A 448 -22.84 25.81 -17.68
C PRO A 448 -21.52 25.34 -17.05
N CYS A 449 -20.59 26.27 -16.81
CA CYS A 449 -19.31 25.86 -16.21
C CYS A 449 -19.54 25.43 -14.77
N CYS A 450 -20.36 26.19 -14.06
CA CYS A 450 -20.24 26.28 -12.62
C CYS A 450 -21.60 26.15 -11.95
N LEU A 451 -21.60 25.69 -10.70
CA LEU A 451 -22.82 25.55 -9.90
C LEU A 451 -23.56 26.90 -9.80
N ALA A 452 -22.83 28.00 -9.67
CA ALA A 452 -23.41 29.34 -9.58
C ALA A 452 -24.14 29.82 -10.85
N ASP A 453 -23.89 29.19 -12.01
CA ASP A 453 -24.49 29.60 -13.30
C ASP A 453 -25.91 29.06 -13.50
N ILE A 454 -26.42 28.28 -12.54
CA ILE A 454 -27.75 27.68 -12.67
C ILE A 454 -28.81 28.65 -12.19
N ASP A 455 -29.60 29.10 -13.14
CA ASP A 455 -30.73 29.97 -12.90
C ASP A 455 -31.91 29.24 -12.25
N ALA A 456 -32.70 30.01 -11.48
CA ALA A 456 -33.99 29.60 -10.93
C ALA A 456 -33.94 28.37 -9.99
N VAL A 457 -32.88 28.23 -9.19
CA VAL A 457 -32.84 27.27 -8.08
C VAL A 457 -33.85 27.69 -7.00
N PRO A 458 -34.79 26.81 -6.61
CA PRO A 458 -35.84 27.17 -5.66
C PRO A 458 -35.28 27.39 -4.25
N ALA A 459 -35.78 28.41 -3.56
CA ALA A 459 -35.43 28.67 -2.16
C ALA A 459 -36.34 27.86 -1.23
N GLY A 460 -35.80 27.40 -0.11
CA GLY A 460 -36.54 26.62 0.89
C GLY A 460 -35.76 25.41 1.39
N GLN A 461 -36.44 24.60 2.20
CA GLN A 461 -35.91 23.34 2.70
C GLN A 461 -36.45 22.20 1.86
N PHE A 462 -35.56 21.35 1.37
CA PHE A 462 -35.89 20.16 0.57
C PHE A 462 -35.23 18.93 1.18
N ILE A 463 -35.96 17.83 1.21
CA ILE A 463 -35.54 16.56 1.78
C ILE A 463 -35.21 15.61 0.63
N TYR A 464 -34.04 14.97 0.69
CA TYR A 464 -33.66 13.98 -0.30
C TYR A 464 -33.07 12.74 0.36
N THR A 465 -33.10 11.63 -0.37
CA THR A 465 -32.66 10.33 0.14
C THR A 465 -31.73 9.61 -0.83
N ALA A 466 -30.91 8.72 -0.28
CA ALA A 466 -30.12 7.73 -0.98
C ALA A 466 -29.96 6.51 -0.06
N VAL A 467 -29.46 5.40 -0.59
CA VAL A 467 -29.25 4.20 0.22
C VAL A 467 -28.16 4.44 1.27
N ASP A 468 -28.43 4.01 2.50
CA ASP A 468 -27.47 4.05 3.60
C ASP A 468 -26.26 3.17 3.29
N ASP A 469 -25.06 3.60 3.70
CA ASP A 469 -23.79 2.94 3.35
C ASP A 469 -23.61 2.70 1.81
N GLY A 470 -24.32 3.47 0.97
CA GLY A 470 -24.26 3.41 -0.50
C GLY A 470 -23.20 4.32 -1.11
N SER A 471 -23.04 4.28 -2.45
CA SER A 471 -22.08 5.13 -3.16
C SER A 471 -22.31 6.63 -2.90
N TRP A 472 -23.58 7.07 -2.83
CA TRP A 472 -23.88 8.48 -2.55
C TRP A 472 -23.54 8.88 -1.11
N ALA A 473 -23.79 8.02 -0.13
CA ALA A 473 -23.41 8.27 1.26
C ALA A 473 -21.89 8.45 1.39
N TYR A 474 -21.12 7.59 0.71
CA TYR A 474 -19.66 7.69 0.63
C TYR A 474 -19.18 9.05 0.07
N LEU A 475 -19.85 9.58 -0.97
CA LEU A 475 -19.49 10.89 -1.55
C LEU A 475 -19.65 12.05 -0.55
N LEU A 476 -20.70 12.01 0.27
CA LEU A 476 -20.99 13.05 1.26
C LEU A 476 -19.94 13.09 2.37
N GLU A 477 -19.23 11.99 2.61
CA GLU A 477 -18.17 11.88 3.61
C GLU A 477 -16.81 12.42 3.12
N GLN A 478 -16.64 12.65 1.81
CA GLN A 478 -15.38 13.15 1.25
C GLN A 478 -15.18 14.64 1.59
N ASP A 479 -14.05 14.99 2.22
CA ASP A 479 -13.77 16.32 2.78
C ASP A 479 -12.77 17.16 1.95
N ASN A 480 -12.26 16.60 0.85
CA ASN A 480 -11.25 17.22 -0.01
C ASN A 480 -11.67 17.27 -1.48
N LEU A 481 -12.94 17.57 -1.74
CA LEU A 481 -13.46 17.76 -3.09
C LEU A 481 -13.21 19.20 -3.57
N GLY A 482 -12.85 19.34 -4.83
CA GLY A 482 -12.56 20.57 -5.55
C GLY A 482 -11.26 21.25 -5.11
N ARG A 483 -10.80 22.23 -5.91
CA ARG A 483 -9.59 23.02 -5.60
C ARG A 483 -9.65 23.77 -4.27
N ARG A 484 -10.85 24.17 -3.84
CA ARG A 484 -11.09 24.87 -2.57
C ARG A 484 -11.18 23.90 -1.38
N GLY A 485 -11.18 22.59 -1.61
CA GLY A 485 -11.44 21.56 -0.60
C GLY A 485 -12.86 21.64 -0.03
N GLY A 486 -13.15 20.76 0.93
CA GLY A 486 -14.47 20.65 1.56
C GLY A 486 -15.35 19.56 0.96
N THR A 487 -16.55 19.43 1.52
CA THR A 487 -17.54 18.42 1.11
C THR A 487 -18.38 18.90 -0.08
N LEU A 488 -19.05 17.98 -0.78
CA LEU A 488 -20.03 18.33 -1.82
C LEU A 488 -21.11 19.30 -1.29
N VAL A 489 -21.55 19.06 -0.05
CA VAL A 489 -22.56 19.91 0.63
C VAL A 489 -22.03 21.33 0.84
N ASP A 490 -20.74 21.51 1.14
CA ASP A 490 -20.14 22.84 1.27
C ASP A 490 -20.11 23.59 -0.06
N HIS A 491 -19.81 22.90 -1.16
CA HIS A 491 -19.85 23.49 -2.51
C HIS A 491 -21.27 23.92 -2.89
N LEU A 492 -22.27 23.07 -2.66
CA LEU A 492 -23.68 23.39 -2.91
C LEU A 492 -24.19 24.54 -2.03
N ARG A 493 -23.86 24.56 -0.74
CA ARG A 493 -24.28 25.64 0.18
C ARG A 493 -23.68 26.99 -0.19
N ARG A 494 -22.45 26.99 -0.72
CA ARG A 494 -21.78 28.20 -1.22
C ARG A 494 -22.44 28.73 -2.49
N ALA A 495 -22.76 27.85 -3.43
CA ALA A 495 -23.45 28.23 -4.66
C ALA A 495 -24.90 28.68 -4.42
N TYR A 496 -25.61 28.04 -3.48
CA TYR A 496 -27.05 28.21 -3.26
C TYR A 496 -27.38 28.47 -1.78
N PRO A 497 -27.08 29.66 -1.23
CA PRO A 497 -27.23 29.94 0.21
C PRO A 497 -28.70 29.94 0.70
N ASN A 498 -29.66 30.05 -0.21
CA ASN A 498 -31.10 30.08 0.10
C ASN A 498 -31.79 28.70 -0.08
N MET A 499 -31.03 27.66 -0.43
CA MET A 499 -31.50 26.30 -0.60
C MET A 499 -30.91 25.43 0.52
N ASP A 500 -31.77 24.90 1.38
CA ASP A 500 -31.38 23.96 2.44
C ASP A 500 -31.72 22.53 2.03
N LEU A 501 -30.71 21.67 1.94
CA LEU A 501 -30.87 20.27 1.57
C LEU A 501 -30.68 19.39 2.81
N VAL A 502 -31.71 18.61 3.13
CA VAL A 502 -31.72 17.68 4.26
C VAL A 502 -31.62 16.26 3.74
N TYR A 503 -30.49 15.61 4.01
CA TYR A 503 -30.27 14.21 3.67
C TYR A 503 -30.94 13.28 4.70
N GLN A 504 -31.74 12.34 4.22
CA GLN A 504 -32.34 11.27 5.03
C GLN A 504 -32.02 9.91 4.39
N PRO A 505 -31.13 9.10 4.98
CA PRO A 505 -30.75 7.81 4.39
C PRO A 505 -31.93 6.84 4.35
N SER A 506 -31.98 5.99 3.31
CA SER A 506 -32.96 4.92 3.15
C SER A 506 -32.29 3.56 3.29
N SER A 507 -33.04 2.55 3.73
CA SER A 507 -32.50 1.21 3.95
C SER A 507 -32.28 0.40 2.67
N SER A 508 -32.93 0.75 1.55
CA SER A 508 -32.79 0.05 0.26
C SER A 508 -33.17 0.94 -0.92
N ILE A 509 -32.88 0.49 -2.15
CA ILE A 509 -33.25 1.16 -3.39
C ILE A 509 -34.78 1.26 -3.50
N GLU A 510 -35.50 0.18 -3.18
CA GLU A 510 -36.96 0.11 -3.23
C GLU A 510 -37.60 1.05 -2.21
N ALA A 511 -37.02 1.13 -1.00
CA ALA A 511 -37.47 2.06 0.02
C ALA A 511 -37.27 3.52 -0.42
N ALA A 512 -36.13 3.85 -1.03
CA ALA A 512 -35.87 5.17 -1.58
C ALA A 512 -36.89 5.55 -2.67
N ILE A 513 -37.19 4.63 -3.60
CA ILE A 513 -38.24 4.81 -4.63
C ILE A 513 -39.61 5.04 -3.97
N ALA A 514 -39.96 4.21 -2.97
CA ALA A 514 -41.23 4.33 -2.26
C ALA A 514 -41.38 5.67 -1.52
N HIS A 515 -40.30 6.21 -0.94
CA HIS A 515 -40.30 7.53 -0.30
C HIS A 515 -40.62 8.66 -1.29
N VAL A 516 -40.10 8.59 -2.51
CA VAL A 516 -40.40 9.58 -3.56
C VAL A 516 -41.86 9.47 -4.02
N GLN A 517 -42.36 8.25 -4.23
CA GLN A 517 -43.76 8.02 -4.62
C GLN A 517 -44.75 8.45 -3.52
N ALA A 518 -44.40 8.20 -2.25
CA ALA A 518 -45.17 8.63 -1.09
C ALA A 518 -45.06 10.13 -0.80
N ARG A 519 -44.19 10.86 -1.52
CA ARG A 519 -43.90 12.29 -1.33
C ARG A 519 -43.42 12.61 0.08
N THR A 520 -42.72 11.68 0.72
CA THR A 520 -42.05 11.93 2.01
C THR A 520 -40.69 12.60 1.84
N VAL A 521 -40.13 12.53 0.63
CA VAL A 521 -38.91 13.21 0.19
C VAL A 521 -39.16 13.83 -1.19
N ASP A 522 -38.41 14.87 -1.54
CA ASP A 522 -38.56 15.60 -2.80
C ASP A 522 -37.93 14.87 -3.99
N PHE A 523 -36.80 14.20 -3.76
CA PHE A 523 -36.13 13.36 -4.75
C PHE A 523 -35.26 12.29 -4.08
N ALA A 524 -34.85 11.29 -4.85
CA ALA A 524 -33.88 10.29 -4.41
C ALA A 524 -32.77 10.11 -5.43
N ILE A 525 -31.60 9.69 -4.95
CA ILE A 525 -30.44 9.35 -5.76
C ILE A 525 -30.23 7.85 -5.64
N ILE A 526 -30.32 7.14 -6.75
CA ILE A 526 -30.27 5.67 -6.77
C ILE A 526 -29.48 5.15 -7.98
N PRO A 527 -28.86 3.96 -7.86
CA PRO A 527 -28.36 3.23 -9.01
C PRO A 527 -29.54 2.69 -9.83
N HIS A 528 -29.52 2.93 -11.14
CA HIS A 528 -30.57 2.46 -12.02
C HIS A 528 -30.18 1.10 -12.61
N ILE A 529 -30.58 0.05 -11.90
CA ILE A 529 -30.39 -1.35 -12.33
C ILE A 529 -31.70 -2.04 -12.76
N ASN A 530 -32.84 -1.51 -12.31
CA ASN A 530 -34.17 -2.05 -12.54
C ASN A 530 -35.10 -1.01 -13.21
N PRO A 531 -36.11 -1.46 -13.97
CA PRO A 531 -37.10 -0.55 -14.53
C PRO A 531 -37.82 0.27 -13.45
N LEU A 532 -37.84 1.59 -13.61
CA LEU A 532 -38.50 2.50 -12.67
C LEU A 532 -39.99 2.69 -12.97
N PRO A 533 -40.82 2.98 -11.93
CA PRO A 533 -42.21 3.38 -12.09
C PRO A 533 -42.40 4.55 -13.07
N PHE A 534 -43.49 4.53 -13.84
CA PHE A 534 -43.74 5.50 -14.93
C PHE A 534 -44.15 6.90 -14.44
N ASP A 535 -44.58 7.00 -13.18
CA ASP A 535 -44.95 8.22 -12.45
C ASP A 535 -43.73 9.02 -11.97
N LEU A 536 -42.53 8.48 -12.17
CA LEU A 536 -41.27 9.13 -11.83
C LEU A 536 -40.54 9.61 -13.08
N ASN A 537 -39.92 10.78 -12.95
CA ASN A 537 -38.86 11.23 -13.84
C ASN A 537 -37.53 10.67 -13.36
N ARG A 538 -36.58 10.49 -14.28
CA ARG A 538 -35.24 9.99 -14.01
C ARG A 538 -34.24 10.69 -14.91
N GLN A 539 -33.14 11.15 -14.35
CA GLN A 539 -32.04 11.72 -15.13
C GLN A 539 -30.69 11.27 -14.57
N PRO A 540 -29.76 10.78 -15.42
CA PRO A 540 -28.44 10.37 -14.99
C PRO A 540 -27.58 11.58 -14.62
N ILE A 541 -26.80 11.43 -13.56
CA ILE A 541 -25.83 12.43 -13.10
C ILE A 541 -24.38 11.95 -13.18
N ALA A 542 -24.17 10.62 -13.15
CA ALA A 542 -22.89 9.97 -13.32
C ALA A 542 -23.11 8.49 -13.67
N TYR A 543 -22.03 7.76 -13.90
CA TYR A 543 -22.01 6.31 -13.86
C TYR A 543 -21.16 5.82 -12.68
N ASP A 544 -21.40 4.59 -12.27
CA ASP A 544 -20.57 3.83 -11.36
C ASP A 544 -20.60 2.36 -11.83
N GLY A 545 -19.93 1.47 -11.13
CA GLY A 545 -20.01 0.05 -11.41
C GLY A 545 -19.41 -0.79 -10.31
N LEU A 546 -19.80 -2.05 -10.21
CA LEU A 546 -19.10 -2.96 -9.31
C LEU A 546 -17.77 -3.37 -9.93
N ALA A 547 -16.70 -3.15 -9.18
CA ALA A 547 -15.41 -3.71 -9.52
C ALA A 547 -15.17 -4.94 -8.65
N VAL A 548 -14.84 -6.06 -9.30
CA VAL A 548 -14.37 -7.27 -8.63
C VAL A 548 -12.85 -7.17 -8.52
N PHE A 549 -12.31 -7.42 -7.34
CA PHE A 549 -10.89 -7.19 -7.08
C PHE A 549 -10.27 -8.25 -6.18
N VAL A 550 -8.96 -8.39 -6.33
CA VAL A 550 -8.11 -9.29 -5.56
C VAL A 550 -6.94 -8.52 -4.95
N ALA A 551 -6.24 -9.15 -4.01
CA ALA A 551 -5.07 -8.56 -3.37
C ALA A 551 -3.99 -8.17 -4.38
N PHE A 552 -3.43 -6.99 -4.19
CA PHE A 552 -2.37 -6.44 -5.03
C PHE A 552 -1.23 -5.93 -4.15
N SER A 553 -0.39 -6.89 -3.73
CA SER A 553 0.82 -6.62 -2.94
C SER A 553 1.99 -6.35 -3.86
N TYR A 554 2.66 -5.21 -3.68
CA TYR A 554 3.88 -4.89 -4.42
C TYR A 554 5.02 -5.83 -4.08
N ALA A 555 5.08 -6.30 -2.83
CA ALA A 555 6.01 -7.34 -2.45
C ALA A 555 5.76 -8.57 -3.34
N ARG A 556 4.54 -9.12 -3.34
CA ARG A 556 4.28 -10.44 -3.97
C ARG A 556 3.71 -10.40 -5.38
N ARG A 557 3.85 -9.26 -6.07
CA ARG A 557 3.17 -8.95 -7.33
C ARG A 557 3.34 -10.02 -8.41
N ASN A 558 4.58 -10.46 -8.64
CA ASN A 558 4.92 -11.43 -9.68
C ASN A 558 4.33 -12.82 -9.42
N GLN A 559 3.98 -13.13 -8.17
CA GLN A 559 3.37 -14.40 -7.75
C GLN A 559 1.92 -14.20 -7.27
N GLY A 560 1.34 -13.02 -7.50
CA GLY A 560 0.00 -12.67 -7.06
C GLY A 560 -1.09 -13.06 -8.05
N LEU A 561 -2.33 -13.05 -7.57
CA LEU A 561 -3.51 -13.38 -8.36
C LEU A 561 -3.63 -12.55 -9.65
N PRO A 562 -3.37 -11.22 -9.67
CA PRO A 562 -3.43 -10.45 -10.91
C PRO A 562 -2.54 -11.02 -12.02
N THR A 563 -1.30 -11.39 -11.69
CA THR A 563 -0.36 -11.97 -12.67
C THR A 563 -0.77 -13.38 -13.09
N ALA A 564 -1.26 -14.19 -12.14
CA ALA A 564 -1.67 -15.56 -12.40
C ALA A 564 -2.94 -15.66 -13.26
N LEU A 565 -3.83 -14.67 -13.17
CA LEU A 565 -5.10 -14.59 -13.89
C LEU A 565 -5.04 -13.68 -15.14
N ASP A 566 -3.84 -13.21 -15.51
CA ASP A 566 -3.66 -12.20 -16.58
C ASP A 566 -4.56 -10.95 -16.40
N GLY A 567 -4.82 -10.59 -15.15
CA GLY A 567 -5.63 -9.44 -14.77
C GLY A 567 -7.14 -9.56 -15.06
N LYS A 568 -7.65 -10.76 -15.40
CA LYS A 568 -9.04 -10.95 -15.82
C LYS A 568 -9.72 -12.16 -15.17
N LEU A 569 -11.05 -12.12 -15.12
CA LEU A 569 -11.93 -13.27 -14.81
C LEU A 569 -13.16 -13.22 -15.72
N THR A 570 -13.74 -14.38 -16.00
CA THR A 570 -15.07 -14.41 -16.64
C THR A 570 -16.15 -14.13 -15.59
N LEU A 571 -17.30 -13.60 -16.03
CA LEU A 571 -18.46 -13.41 -15.15
C LEU A 571 -18.92 -14.76 -14.53
N ASP A 572 -18.81 -15.84 -15.29
CA ASP A 572 -19.09 -17.21 -14.83
C ASP A 572 -18.10 -17.67 -13.74
N ASP A 573 -16.82 -17.30 -13.82
CA ASP A 573 -15.85 -17.58 -12.74
C ASP A 573 -16.23 -16.86 -11.45
N VAL A 574 -16.64 -15.59 -11.55
CA VAL A 574 -17.12 -14.82 -10.39
C VAL A 574 -18.36 -15.47 -9.78
N GLN A 575 -19.32 -15.88 -10.62
CA GLN A 575 -20.49 -16.64 -10.15
C GLN A 575 -20.08 -17.93 -9.43
N LYS A 576 -19.21 -18.75 -10.03
CA LYS A 576 -18.72 -20.02 -9.46
C LYS A 576 -18.03 -19.84 -8.11
N LEU A 577 -17.24 -18.78 -7.96
CA LEU A 577 -16.57 -18.42 -6.71
C LEU A 577 -17.60 -18.08 -5.62
N TYR A 578 -18.53 -17.17 -5.90
CA TYR A 578 -19.54 -16.74 -4.92
C TYR A 578 -20.64 -17.78 -4.64
N ARG A 579 -20.81 -18.77 -5.51
CA ARG A 579 -21.60 -20.00 -5.28
C ARG A 579 -20.86 -21.08 -4.48
N GLY A 580 -19.59 -20.85 -4.15
CA GLY A 580 -18.74 -21.80 -3.41
C GLY A 580 -18.36 -23.07 -4.19
N THR A 581 -18.54 -23.09 -5.51
CA THR A 581 -18.18 -24.23 -6.37
C THR A 581 -16.67 -24.31 -6.60
N VAL A 582 -15.98 -23.17 -6.56
CA VAL A 582 -14.53 -23.06 -6.63
C VAL A 582 -14.02 -22.67 -5.26
N THR A 583 -13.09 -23.45 -4.72
CA THR A 583 -12.50 -23.21 -3.39
C THR A 583 -11.00 -22.97 -3.44
N ASN A 584 -10.38 -23.22 -4.59
CA ASN A 584 -8.98 -22.95 -4.83
C ASN A 584 -8.74 -22.23 -6.17
N TRP A 585 -7.87 -21.23 -6.16
CA TRP A 585 -7.54 -20.45 -7.36
C TRP A 585 -6.89 -21.27 -8.47
N GLN A 586 -6.28 -22.42 -8.16
CA GLN A 586 -5.73 -23.33 -9.16
C GLN A 586 -6.81 -23.91 -10.11
N GLU A 587 -8.06 -23.97 -9.66
CA GLU A 587 -9.19 -24.46 -10.48
C GLU A 587 -9.54 -23.51 -11.63
N LEU A 588 -9.15 -22.23 -11.52
CA LEU A 588 -9.38 -21.17 -12.51
C LEU A 588 -8.09 -20.79 -13.26
N GLY A 589 -7.09 -21.67 -13.29
CA GLY A 589 -5.80 -21.39 -13.92
C GLY A 589 -4.86 -20.51 -13.09
N GLY A 590 -5.25 -20.13 -11.88
CA GLY A 590 -4.45 -19.34 -10.96
C GLY A 590 -3.42 -20.15 -10.16
N VAL A 591 -2.87 -19.51 -9.12
CA VAL A 591 -1.92 -20.12 -8.18
C VAL A 591 -2.63 -20.99 -7.13
N ARG A 592 -1.90 -21.91 -6.48
CA ARG A 592 -2.45 -22.78 -5.42
C ARG A 592 -2.68 -21.98 -4.12
N LEU A 593 -3.75 -21.20 -4.10
CA LEU A 593 -4.20 -20.42 -2.96
C LEU A 593 -5.65 -20.80 -2.63
N PRO A 594 -6.00 -21.01 -1.35
CA PRO A 594 -7.39 -21.14 -0.95
C PRO A 594 -8.14 -19.82 -1.22
N VAL A 595 -9.40 -19.93 -1.62
CA VAL A 595 -10.29 -18.79 -1.87
C VAL A 595 -10.91 -18.33 -0.55
N GLN A 596 -10.83 -17.02 -0.28
CA GLN A 596 -11.61 -16.35 0.75
C GLN A 596 -12.50 -15.31 0.09
N LEU A 597 -13.81 -15.41 0.35
CA LEU A 597 -14.81 -14.52 -0.23
C LEU A 597 -15.09 -13.37 0.73
N TYR A 598 -15.20 -12.16 0.16
CA TYR A 598 -15.62 -10.97 0.88
C TYR A 598 -16.82 -10.30 0.21
N THR A 599 -17.68 -9.71 1.03
CA THR A 599 -18.82 -8.90 0.59
C THR A 599 -18.84 -7.56 1.34
N PRO A 600 -19.28 -6.46 0.69
CA PRO A 600 -19.46 -5.19 1.37
C PRO A 600 -20.63 -5.25 2.36
N THR A 601 -20.69 -4.30 3.30
CA THR A 601 -21.88 -4.07 4.15
C THR A 601 -22.99 -3.31 3.44
N SER A 602 -22.66 -2.62 2.36
CA SER A 602 -23.58 -1.80 1.58
C SER A 602 -24.72 -2.64 1.00
N PRO A 603 -25.99 -2.39 1.39
CA PRO A 603 -27.13 -3.09 0.82
C PRO A 603 -27.31 -2.76 -0.67
N GLU A 604 -26.92 -1.55 -1.08
CA GLU A 604 -26.89 -1.12 -2.47
C GLU A 604 -25.96 -2.01 -3.32
N ALA A 605 -24.71 -2.18 -2.89
CA ALA A 605 -23.73 -2.99 -3.64
C ALA A 605 -24.11 -4.47 -3.69
N ILE A 606 -24.68 -5.01 -2.61
CA ILE A 606 -25.16 -6.39 -2.55
C ILE A 606 -26.26 -6.64 -3.59
N VAL A 607 -27.31 -5.81 -3.61
CA VAL A 607 -28.44 -5.99 -4.54
C VAL A 607 -27.98 -5.85 -6.00
N ILE A 608 -27.05 -4.92 -6.28
CA ILE A 608 -26.47 -4.78 -7.62
C ILE A 608 -25.71 -6.05 -8.01
N PHE A 609 -24.91 -6.61 -7.09
CA PHE A 609 -24.17 -7.85 -7.34
C PHE A 609 -25.10 -9.04 -7.56
N GLU A 610 -26.13 -9.18 -6.74
CA GLU A 610 -27.15 -10.22 -6.90
C GLU A 610 -27.83 -10.11 -8.27
N GLN A 611 -28.20 -8.91 -8.68
CA GLN A 611 -28.88 -8.68 -9.96
C GLN A 611 -27.97 -8.90 -11.18
N MET A 612 -26.74 -8.38 -11.15
CA MET A 612 -25.83 -8.37 -12.30
C MET A 612 -24.96 -9.62 -12.41
N VAL A 613 -24.62 -10.25 -11.28
CA VAL A 613 -23.74 -11.42 -11.22
C VAL A 613 -24.54 -12.67 -10.92
N LEU A 614 -25.43 -12.67 -9.93
CA LEU A 614 -26.18 -13.86 -9.50
C LEU A 614 -27.56 -14.02 -10.15
N GLU A 615 -27.84 -13.27 -11.21
CA GLU A 615 -29.09 -13.34 -12.00
C GLU A 615 -30.36 -13.10 -11.15
N GLY A 616 -30.24 -12.23 -10.14
CA GLY A 616 -31.32 -11.84 -9.23
C GLY A 616 -31.52 -12.79 -8.05
N LEU A 617 -30.64 -13.77 -7.85
CA LEU A 617 -30.71 -14.69 -6.72
C LEU A 617 -29.96 -14.14 -5.51
N PRO A 618 -30.54 -14.20 -4.29
CA PRO A 618 -29.89 -13.71 -3.08
C PRO A 618 -28.55 -14.42 -2.81
N LEU A 619 -27.56 -13.67 -2.33
CA LEU A 619 -26.27 -14.23 -1.88
C LEU A 619 -26.45 -15.31 -0.81
N GLU A 620 -27.47 -15.18 0.03
CA GLU A 620 -27.83 -16.12 1.10
C GLU A 620 -28.26 -17.50 0.58
N GLU A 621 -28.83 -17.56 -0.63
CA GLU A 621 -29.32 -18.80 -1.25
C GLU A 621 -28.18 -19.63 -1.88
N TRP A 622 -27.07 -18.97 -2.24
CA TRP A 622 -25.88 -19.57 -2.85
C TRP A 622 -24.67 -19.69 -1.93
N GLY A 623 -24.76 -19.11 -0.72
CA GLY A 623 -23.94 -19.56 0.40
C GLY A 623 -24.19 -21.05 0.67
N PRO A 624 -23.23 -21.81 1.23
CA PRO A 624 -23.39 -23.26 1.40
C PRO A 624 -24.66 -23.60 2.19
N VAL A 625 -25.64 -24.18 1.50
CA VAL A 625 -26.93 -24.61 2.04
C VAL A 625 -26.72 -25.68 3.12
N ILE A 626 -27.05 -25.37 4.38
CA ILE A 626 -27.18 -26.37 5.44
C ILE A 626 -28.57 -27.02 5.32
N THR A 627 -28.68 -28.13 4.59
CA THR A 627 -29.82 -29.05 4.80
C THR A 627 -29.57 -29.87 6.05
N GLN A 628 -30.26 -29.58 7.16
CA GLN A 628 -30.47 -30.55 8.24
C GLN A 628 -31.90 -31.12 8.15
N PRO A 629 -32.09 -32.45 8.09
CA PRO A 629 -33.41 -33.05 8.20
C PRO A 629 -33.92 -32.90 9.63
N SER A 630 -35.13 -32.35 9.76
CA SER A 630 -35.82 -32.10 11.02
C SER A 630 -36.05 -33.42 11.77
N ASN A 631 -35.47 -33.58 12.96
CA ASN A 631 -36.03 -34.28 14.11
C ASN A 631 -35.11 -34.14 15.34
N LEU A 632 -35.48 -33.24 16.26
CA LEU A 632 -35.57 -33.45 17.72
C LEU A 632 -35.51 -32.10 18.46
N GLN A 633 -36.45 -31.95 19.37
CA GLN A 633 -36.81 -30.71 20.06
C GLN A 633 -35.82 -30.32 21.18
N SER A 634 -35.72 -29.00 21.37
CA SER A 634 -35.45 -28.26 22.62
C SER A 634 -34.04 -28.26 23.23
N GLN A 635 -33.23 -27.24 22.88
CA GLN A 635 -32.51 -26.32 23.80
C GLN A 635 -32.05 -25.05 23.02
N PRO A 636 -32.15 -23.81 23.56
CA PRO A 636 -31.59 -22.63 22.92
C PRO A 636 -30.14 -22.44 23.39
N SER A 637 -29.22 -23.14 22.74
CA SER A 637 -27.80 -22.79 22.75
C SER A 637 -27.54 -22.00 21.48
N ASN A 638 -27.44 -20.67 21.58
CA ASN A 638 -27.01 -19.81 20.48
C ASN A 638 -25.52 -20.07 20.18
N LEU A 639 -25.26 -21.16 19.46
CA LEU A 639 -24.05 -21.40 18.69
C LEU A 639 -24.39 -21.02 17.25
N GLN A 640 -24.30 -19.72 16.96
CA GLN A 640 -24.22 -19.22 15.59
C GLN A 640 -22.81 -19.56 15.06
N SER A 641 -22.64 -20.76 14.51
CA SER A 641 -21.49 -21.05 13.66
C SER A 641 -21.75 -20.46 12.28
N GLN A 642 -21.19 -19.27 12.00
CA GLN A 642 -21.09 -18.75 10.64
C GLN A 642 -20.23 -19.71 9.79
N PRO A 643 -20.53 -19.90 8.49
CA PRO A 643 -19.69 -20.68 7.59
C PRO A 643 -18.33 -19.99 7.36
N SER A 644 -17.25 -20.77 7.25
CA SER A 644 -15.85 -20.31 7.41
C SER A 644 -15.25 -19.46 6.28
N ASN A 645 -15.90 -19.29 5.11
CA ASN A 645 -15.25 -18.73 3.91
C ASN A 645 -15.90 -17.48 3.29
N LEU A 646 -17.03 -16.97 3.81
CA LEU A 646 -17.66 -15.72 3.35
C LEU A 646 -17.63 -14.69 4.49
N GLN A 647 -16.93 -13.58 4.29
CA GLN A 647 -16.76 -12.53 5.30
C GLN A 647 -17.36 -11.20 4.82
N GLN A 648 -18.32 -10.68 5.57
CA GLN A 648 -18.87 -9.37 5.33
C GLN A 648 -18.10 -8.31 6.12
N ALA A 649 -17.72 -7.22 5.46
CA ALA A 649 -17.07 -6.07 6.08
C ALA A 649 -17.36 -4.80 5.29
N ASN A 650 -17.24 -3.62 5.91
CA ASN A 650 -17.26 -2.37 5.16
C ASN A 650 -16.10 -2.35 4.14
N THR A 651 -16.21 -1.54 3.09
CA THR A 651 -15.25 -1.55 1.97
C THR A 651 -13.80 -1.40 2.46
N ILE A 652 -13.52 -0.45 3.36
CA ILE A 652 -12.15 -0.21 3.84
C ILE A 652 -11.59 -1.43 4.59
N ASP A 653 -12.38 -2.04 5.48
CA ASP A 653 -11.95 -3.21 6.25
C ASP A 653 -11.82 -4.46 5.39
N MET A 654 -12.68 -4.62 4.37
CA MET A 654 -12.55 -5.65 3.34
C MET A 654 -11.23 -5.51 2.57
N LEU A 655 -10.90 -4.30 2.09
CA LEU A 655 -9.64 -4.03 1.38
C LEU A 655 -8.42 -4.38 2.25
N ARG A 656 -8.44 -4.01 3.54
CA ARG A 656 -7.38 -4.36 4.51
C ARG A 656 -7.29 -5.86 4.75
N ALA A 657 -8.43 -6.55 4.83
CA ALA A 657 -8.48 -7.98 5.06
C ALA A 657 -7.89 -8.75 3.88
N ILE A 658 -8.28 -8.40 2.66
CA ILE A 658 -7.79 -9.04 1.42
C ILE A 658 -6.27 -8.94 1.30
N ILE A 659 -5.69 -7.76 1.52
CA ILE A 659 -4.23 -7.60 1.42
C ILE A 659 -3.50 -8.33 2.54
N ARG A 660 -3.98 -8.23 3.78
CA ARG A 660 -3.39 -8.91 4.94
C ARG A 660 -3.39 -10.42 4.76
N ASP A 661 -4.50 -10.98 4.30
CA ASP A 661 -4.67 -12.42 4.11
C ASP A 661 -3.78 -12.97 3.00
N PHE A 662 -3.55 -12.15 1.96
CA PHE A 662 -2.57 -12.45 0.92
C PHE A 662 -1.13 -12.31 1.40
N GLU A 663 -0.84 -11.38 2.32
CA GLU A 663 0.50 -11.13 2.86
C GLU A 663 0.85 -11.97 4.09
N ARG A 664 0.06 -12.99 4.44
CA ARG A 664 0.42 -13.90 5.54
C ARG A 664 1.73 -14.65 5.27
N PRO A 665 2.59 -14.89 6.28
CA PRO A 665 3.81 -15.67 6.13
C PRO A 665 3.54 -17.08 5.56
N ARG A 666 4.50 -17.62 4.79
CA ARG A 666 4.36 -18.95 4.15
C ARG A 666 4.01 -20.08 5.12
N ALA A 667 4.51 -20.02 6.36
CA ALA A 667 4.24 -21.03 7.39
C ALA A 667 2.74 -21.12 7.76
N GLU A 668 2.02 -20.01 7.66
CA GLU A 668 0.58 -19.93 7.96
C GLU A 668 -0.28 -20.19 6.71
N GLY A 669 0.30 -20.04 5.52
CA GLY A 669 -0.36 -20.25 4.23
C GLY A 669 -1.09 -18.99 3.77
N PRO A 670 -0.62 -18.31 2.70
CA PRO A 670 -1.33 -17.15 2.17
C PRO A 670 -2.68 -17.56 1.58
N ILE A 671 -3.64 -16.64 1.66
CA ILE A 671 -5.00 -16.83 1.20
C ILE A 671 -5.27 -15.86 0.05
N GLY A 672 -5.96 -16.33 -0.99
CA GLY A 672 -6.36 -15.48 -2.09
C GLY A 672 -7.76 -14.91 -1.84
N GLY A 673 -7.82 -13.70 -1.29
CA GLY A 673 -9.08 -12.99 -1.09
C GLY A 673 -9.63 -12.39 -2.39
N ILE A 674 -10.95 -12.48 -2.59
CA ILE A 674 -11.71 -11.78 -3.63
C ILE A 674 -12.86 -11.00 -2.99
N GLY A 675 -13.07 -9.77 -3.45
CA GLY A 675 -14.16 -8.90 -3.01
C GLY A 675 -14.77 -8.13 -4.18
N PHE A 676 -15.90 -7.48 -3.93
CA PHE A 676 -16.50 -6.52 -4.85
C PHE A 676 -17.00 -5.29 -4.09
N SER A 677 -16.98 -4.14 -4.73
CA SER A 677 -17.48 -2.87 -4.18
C SER A 677 -17.70 -1.88 -5.34
N PRO A 678 -18.51 -0.82 -5.17
CA PRO A 678 -18.61 0.23 -6.17
C PRO A 678 -17.24 0.82 -6.49
N LEU A 679 -16.98 1.07 -7.78
CA LEU A 679 -15.71 1.58 -8.27
C LEU A 679 -15.38 2.92 -7.60
N SER A 680 -16.39 3.76 -7.36
CA SER A 680 -16.26 5.02 -6.63
C SER A 680 -15.59 4.89 -5.26
N GLN A 681 -15.77 3.78 -4.55
CA GLN A 681 -15.21 3.56 -3.21
C GLN A 681 -13.80 2.97 -3.21
N ILE A 682 -13.40 2.31 -4.31
CA ILE A 682 -12.11 1.63 -4.41
C ILE A 682 -11.16 2.27 -5.42
N PHE A 683 -11.61 3.31 -6.13
CA PHE A 683 -10.77 4.03 -7.07
C PHE A 683 -9.57 4.67 -6.35
N GLY A 684 -8.38 4.53 -6.94
CA GLY A 684 -7.14 5.04 -6.37
C GLY A 684 -6.57 4.21 -5.19
N GLN A 685 -7.17 3.05 -4.87
CA GLN A 685 -6.64 2.14 -3.85
C GLN A 685 -5.44 1.35 -4.38
N CYS A 686 -4.50 1.09 -3.48
CA CYS A 686 -3.15 0.62 -3.80
C CYS A 686 -2.92 -0.87 -3.46
N SER A 687 -3.78 -1.42 -2.62
CA SER A 687 -3.66 -2.78 -2.08
C SER A 687 -4.56 -3.80 -2.80
N ILE A 688 -5.31 -3.37 -3.81
CA ILE A 688 -6.15 -4.25 -4.64
C ILE A 688 -5.92 -3.97 -6.12
N TYR A 689 -6.25 -4.97 -6.93
CA TYR A 689 -6.26 -4.86 -8.38
C TYR A 689 -7.68 -5.17 -8.87
N PRO A 690 -8.35 -4.23 -9.55
CA PRO A 690 -9.64 -4.49 -10.17
C PRO A 690 -9.44 -5.35 -11.41
N LEU A 691 -10.11 -6.50 -11.43
CA LEU A 691 -10.03 -7.47 -12.52
C LEU A 691 -10.89 -7.01 -13.69
N ALA A 692 -10.40 -7.22 -14.91
CA ALA A 692 -11.23 -7.12 -16.10
C ALA A 692 -12.26 -8.25 -16.10
N ILE A 693 -13.49 -7.96 -16.53
CA ILE A 693 -14.58 -8.95 -16.56
C ILE A 693 -14.86 -9.32 -18.00
N ASP A 694 -14.82 -10.62 -18.29
CA ASP A 694 -15.24 -11.20 -19.57
C ASP A 694 -16.69 -11.69 -19.50
N THR A 695 -17.45 -11.48 -20.57
CA THR A 695 -18.89 -11.80 -20.63
C THR A 695 -19.22 -13.01 -21.48
N ASP A 696 -18.28 -13.53 -22.28
CA ASP A 696 -18.49 -14.70 -23.16
C ASP A 696 -17.18 -15.48 -23.45
N GLN A 697 -17.30 -16.69 -24.02
CA GLN A 697 -16.24 -17.71 -24.18
C GLN A 697 -15.14 -17.43 -25.22
N ASP A 698 -15.16 -16.27 -25.89
CA ASP A 698 -14.08 -15.85 -26.79
C ASP A 698 -13.08 -15.03 -25.97
N GLU A 699 -11.94 -15.64 -25.59
CA GLU A 699 -10.89 -15.15 -24.64
C GLU A 699 -10.32 -13.72 -24.87
N GLU A 700 -10.84 -12.95 -25.83
CA GLU A 700 -10.35 -11.65 -26.27
C GLU A 700 -11.21 -10.43 -25.81
N THR A 701 -12.33 -10.61 -25.09
CA THR A 701 -13.24 -9.49 -24.76
C THR A 701 -13.33 -9.08 -23.29
N ALA A 702 -12.38 -9.46 -22.43
CA ALA A 702 -12.35 -8.97 -21.06
C ALA A 702 -12.28 -7.43 -21.00
N ILE A 703 -13.28 -6.80 -20.40
CA ILE A 703 -13.37 -5.34 -20.30
C ILE A 703 -12.81 -4.88 -18.95
N GLN A 704 -11.74 -4.12 -19.00
CA GLN A 704 -11.11 -3.52 -17.82
C GLN A 704 -11.78 -2.17 -17.51
N PRO A 705 -12.31 -1.94 -16.30
CA PRO A 705 -12.94 -0.66 -15.93
C PRO A 705 -11.98 0.52 -15.87
N LEU A 706 -10.66 0.28 -15.73
CA LEU A 706 -9.63 1.32 -15.62
C LEU A 706 -8.66 1.34 -16.80
N VAL A 707 -8.43 2.52 -17.37
CA VAL A 707 -7.47 2.74 -18.46
C VAL A 707 -6.39 3.73 -18.05
N LEU A 708 -5.21 3.57 -18.63
CA LEU A 708 -4.14 4.55 -18.59
C LEU A 708 -4.53 5.82 -19.35
N LYS A 709 -3.82 6.92 -19.11
CA LYS A 709 -3.92 8.16 -19.91
C LYS A 709 -3.66 7.96 -21.40
N THR A 710 -3.01 6.86 -21.78
CA THR A 710 -2.79 6.47 -23.18
C THR A 710 -4.03 5.83 -23.81
N GLY A 711 -5.03 5.46 -23.01
CA GLY A 711 -6.21 4.70 -23.41
C GLY A 711 -6.05 3.18 -23.30
N GLU A 712 -4.87 2.68 -22.93
CA GLU A 712 -4.62 1.25 -22.75
C GLU A 712 -5.15 0.76 -21.40
N ALA A 713 -5.70 -0.45 -21.34
CA ALA A 713 -6.13 -1.08 -20.09
C ALA A 713 -4.97 -1.23 -19.10
N ILE A 714 -5.24 -1.09 -17.80
CA ILE A 714 -4.25 -1.41 -16.77
C ILE A 714 -3.89 -2.91 -16.83
N GLN A 715 -2.61 -3.21 -16.63
CA GLN A 715 -2.10 -4.59 -16.60
C GLN A 715 -1.67 -4.96 -15.18
N PRO A 716 -1.53 -6.26 -14.85
CA PRO A 716 -0.98 -6.71 -13.58
C PRO A 716 0.39 -6.12 -13.23
N SER A 717 1.16 -5.65 -14.23
CA SER A 717 2.46 -4.98 -14.11
C SER A 717 2.38 -3.45 -13.95
N THR A 718 1.22 -2.82 -14.19
CA THR A 718 0.99 -1.37 -14.08
C THR A 718 1.06 -0.89 -12.64
N ASP A 719 2.06 -0.07 -12.30
CA ASP A 719 2.17 0.55 -10.98
C ASP A 719 0.97 1.47 -10.68
N LEU A 720 0.10 1.05 -9.75
CA LEU A 720 -1.09 1.78 -9.33
C LEU A 720 -0.79 2.82 -8.22
N CYS A 721 0.42 2.84 -7.63
CA CYS A 721 0.77 3.62 -6.44
C CYS A 721 1.81 4.71 -6.69
N ASP A 722 2.94 4.40 -7.32
CA ASP A 722 4.00 5.36 -7.57
C ASP A 722 3.67 6.26 -8.78
N ARG A 723 2.71 5.83 -9.62
CA ARG A 723 2.24 6.55 -10.82
C ARG A 723 0.80 7.02 -10.70
N LYS A 724 0.44 7.66 -9.59
CA LYS A 724 -0.89 8.25 -9.40
C LYS A 724 -1.25 9.24 -10.50
N GLY A 725 -2.53 9.22 -10.91
CA GLY A 725 -3.06 10.05 -11.98
C GLY A 725 -2.59 9.62 -13.38
N THR A 726 -2.00 8.43 -13.54
CA THR A 726 -1.73 7.86 -14.87
C THR A 726 -2.83 6.95 -15.37
N TYR A 727 -3.82 6.62 -14.54
CA TYR A 727 -5.03 5.88 -14.90
C TYR A 727 -6.29 6.58 -14.41
N HIS A 728 -7.41 6.27 -15.04
CA HIS A 728 -8.74 6.78 -14.73
C HIS A 728 -9.80 5.74 -15.17
N PRO A 729 -11.07 5.86 -14.71
CA PRO A 729 -12.15 5.04 -15.25
C PRO A 729 -12.31 5.24 -16.75
N ASP A 730 -12.56 4.17 -17.49
CA ASP A 730 -12.86 4.26 -18.92
C ASP A 730 -14.30 4.73 -19.12
N ILE A 731 -14.48 6.04 -19.30
CA ILE A 731 -15.80 6.65 -19.46
C ILE A 731 -16.63 5.97 -20.58
N SER A 732 -15.98 5.49 -21.65
CA SER A 732 -16.69 4.95 -22.81
C SER A 732 -17.39 3.62 -22.51
N VAL A 733 -16.78 2.74 -21.71
CA VAL A 733 -17.35 1.42 -21.39
C VAL A 733 -18.50 1.51 -20.38
N PHE A 734 -18.48 2.52 -19.51
CA PHE A 734 -19.58 2.80 -18.59
C PHE A 734 -20.75 3.50 -19.30
N GLN A 735 -20.48 4.45 -20.20
CA GLN A 735 -21.51 5.12 -20.99
C GLN A 735 -22.28 4.16 -21.90
N THR A 736 -21.57 3.22 -22.53
CA THR A 736 -22.15 2.26 -23.47
C THR A 736 -22.72 1.02 -22.78
N GLY A 737 -22.40 0.81 -21.50
CA GLY A 737 -22.77 -0.39 -20.75
C GLY A 737 -22.02 -1.64 -21.19
N THR A 738 -20.87 -1.50 -21.86
CA THR A 738 -20.06 -2.65 -22.31
C THR A 738 -19.27 -3.27 -21.17
N TYR A 739 -18.92 -2.51 -20.12
CA TYR A 739 -18.47 -3.12 -18.87
C TYR A 739 -19.69 -3.74 -18.17
N PRO A 740 -19.72 -5.06 -17.95
CA PRO A 740 -20.95 -5.78 -17.55
C PRO A 740 -21.52 -5.38 -16.20
N LEU A 741 -20.68 -4.83 -15.34
CA LEU A 741 -21.05 -4.44 -13.98
C LEU A 741 -21.24 -2.92 -13.83
N SER A 742 -21.41 -2.20 -14.95
CA SER A 742 -21.66 -0.75 -14.95
C SER A 742 -23.15 -0.42 -14.78
N TYR A 743 -23.44 0.70 -14.11
CA TYR A 743 -24.79 1.23 -13.97
C TYR A 743 -24.80 2.77 -13.91
N PRO A 744 -25.85 3.43 -14.41
CA PRO A 744 -26.02 4.86 -14.23
C PRO A 744 -26.51 5.18 -12.82
N LEU A 745 -25.93 6.22 -12.22
CA LEU A 745 -26.45 6.86 -11.03
C LEU A 745 -27.45 7.94 -11.45
N VAL A 746 -28.70 7.80 -11.01
CA VAL A 746 -29.80 8.67 -11.46
C VAL A 746 -30.44 9.39 -10.29
N ILE A 747 -30.96 10.58 -10.58
CA ILE A 747 -31.89 11.28 -9.69
C ILE A 747 -33.30 10.95 -10.15
N ILE A 748 -34.12 10.49 -9.21
CA ILE A 748 -35.54 10.24 -9.41
C ILE A 748 -36.37 11.27 -8.64
N PHE A 749 -37.41 11.78 -9.29
CA PHE A 749 -38.32 12.76 -8.72
C PHE A 749 -39.73 12.60 -9.33
N PRO A 750 -40.80 13.06 -8.65
CA PRO A 750 -42.16 12.88 -9.15
C PRO A 750 -42.37 13.56 -10.50
N ARG A 751 -43.14 12.93 -11.40
CA ARG A 751 -43.61 13.57 -12.63
C ARG A 751 -44.81 14.48 -12.35
N ASP A 752 -44.57 15.57 -11.62
CA ASP A 752 -45.58 16.54 -11.20
C ASP A 752 -45.04 17.97 -11.33
N ASN A 753 -45.46 18.68 -12.39
CA ASN A 753 -45.01 20.05 -12.68
C ASN A 753 -45.59 21.10 -11.71
N SER A 754 -46.44 20.71 -10.75
CA SER A 754 -46.92 21.62 -9.70
C SER A 754 -45.94 21.77 -8.53
N LEU A 755 -44.96 20.88 -8.44
CA LEU A 755 -43.92 20.90 -7.40
C LEU A 755 -42.77 21.83 -7.80
N PRO A 756 -42.04 22.41 -6.82
CA PRO A 756 -40.77 23.09 -7.10
C PRO A 756 -39.82 22.15 -7.86
N PRO A 757 -39.11 22.62 -8.90
CA PRO A 757 -38.28 21.76 -9.76
C PRO A 757 -36.93 21.41 -9.10
N ILE A 758 -36.92 21.09 -7.81
CA ILE A 758 -35.68 20.87 -7.04
C ILE A 758 -34.88 19.68 -7.58
N GLY A 759 -35.54 18.56 -7.92
CA GLY A 759 -34.87 17.39 -8.49
C GLY A 759 -34.20 17.71 -9.84
N GLU A 760 -34.91 18.41 -10.72
CA GLU A 760 -34.38 18.87 -12.02
C GLU A 760 -33.21 19.85 -11.84
N LYS A 761 -33.33 20.83 -10.92
CA LYS A 761 -32.26 21.79 -10.63
C LYS A 761 -31.03 21.14 -10.01
N PHE A 762 -31.22 20.10 -9.19
CA PHE A 762 -30.11 19.33 -8.67
C PHE A 762 -29.42 18.52 -9.78
N VAL A 763 -30.16 17.97 -10.74
CA VAL A 763 -29.55 17.34 -11.93
C VAL A 763 -28.74 18.37 -12.71
N GLU A 764 -29.30 19.54 -13.01
CA GLU A 764 -28.57 20.62 -13.69
C GLU A 764 -27.26 20.91 -12.96
N ALA A 765 -27.29 21.04 -11.62
CA ALA A 765 -26.11 21.25 -10.77
C ALA A 765 -25.05 20.18 -10.95
N MET A 766 -25.44 18.91 -10.86
CA MET A 766 -24.51 17.79 -11.01
C MET A 766 -23.97 17.65 -12.44
N THR A 767 -24.68 18.14 -13.45
CA THR A 767 -24.26 18.06 -14.87
C THR A 767 -23.38 19.22 -15.35
N THR A 768 -23.19 20.27 -14.53
CA THR A 768 -22.21 21.33 -14.79
C THR A 768 -20.78 20.78 -14.84
N VAL A 769 -19.84 21.52 -15.45
CA VAL A 769 -18.43 21.11 -15.48
C VAL A 769 -17.87 20.98 -14.05
N GLU A 770 -18.21 21.93 -13.16
CA GLU A 770 -17.87 21.87 -11.73
C GLU A 770 -18.48 20.64 -11.04
N GLY A 771 -19.79 20.40 -11.21
CA GLY A 771 -20.47 19.24 -10.62
C GLY A 771 -19.89 17.90 -11.08
N GLN A 772 -19.61 17.76 -12.38
CA GLN A 772 -18.95 16.58 -12.94
C GLN A 772 -17.52 16.41 -12.41
N THR A 773 -16.80 17.51 -12.18
CA THR A 773 -15.46 17.47 -11.57
C THR A 773 -15.53 16.97 -10.14
N LEU A 774 -16.46 17.48 -9.33
CA LEU A 774 -16.66 17.03 -7.96
C LEU A 774 -17.05 15.54 -7.88
N LEU A 775 -17.92 15.07 -8.79
CA LEU A 775 -18.29 13.66 -8.88
C LEU A 775 -17.10 12.78 -9.27
N ASN A 776 -16.29 13.20 -10.24
CA ASN A 776 -15.10 12.48 -10.68
C ASN A 776 -14.01 12.42 -9.59
N GLU A 777 -13.80 13.51 -8.84
CA GLU A 777 -12.89 13.52 -7.68
C GLU A 777 -13.41 12.65 -6.53
N GLY A 778 -14.74 12.49 -6.42
CA GLY A 778 -15.39 11.53 -5.54
C GLY A 778 -15.38 10.08 -6.03
N GLY A 779 -14.71 9.77 -7.14
CA GLY A 779 -14.51 8.43 -7.68
C GLY A 779 -15.57 7.96 -8.69
N PHE A 780 -16.61 8.76 -8.95
CA PHE A 780 -17.64 8.41 -9.94
C PHE A 780 -17.13 8.59 -11.37
N VAL A 781 -17.75 7.87 -12.32
CA VAL A 781 -17.44 8.02 -13.74
C VAL A 781 -18.32 9.15 -14.30
N PRO A 782 -17.72 10.25 -14.83
CA PRO A 782 -18.49 11.37 -15.31
C PRO A 782 -19.30 11.01 -16.56
N LEU A 783 -20.37 11.76 -16.79
CA LEU A 783 -21.24 11.58 -17.95
C LEU A 783 -20.53 11.76 -19.27
N GLU A 784 -19.45 12.55 -19.31
CA GLU A 784 -18.58 12.78 -20.47
C GLU A 784 -17.15 13.14 -20.01
N VAL A 785 -16.21 13.15 -20.94
CA VAL A 785 -14.83 13.63 -20.69
C VAL A 785 -14.86 15.10 -20.25
N ILE A 786 -14.23 15.40 -19.12
CA ILE A 786 -14.17 16.74 -18.52
C ILE A 786 -13.06 17.54 -19.20
N ASP A 787 -13.39 18.70 -19.77
CA ASP A 787 -12.39 19.65 -20.27
C ASP A 787 -11.92 20.57 -19.14
N GLU A 788 -10.80 20.21 -18.52
CA GLU A 788 -10.19 20.95 -17.41
C GLU A 788 -9.79 22.40 -17.77
N SER A 789 -9.67 22.73 -19.06
CA SER A 789 -9.33 24.10 -19.49
C SER A 789 -10.45 25.10 -19.23
N ILE A 790 -11.70 24.63 -19.13
CA ILE A 790 -12.88 25.43 -18.83
C ILE A 790 -12.90 25.81 -17.34
N VAL A 791 -12.43 24.92 -16.46
CA VAL A 791 -12.33 25.15 -15.01
C VAL A 791 -11.24 26.18 -14.67
N ILE A 792 -10.20 26.31 -15.50
CA ILE A 792 -9.09 27.24 -15.28
C ILE A 792 -9.47 28.69 -15.62
N ARG A 793 -10.39 28.91 -16.57
CA ARG A 793 -10.71 30.26 -17.07
C ARG A 793 -11.60 31.08 -16.14
N SER A 794 -12.34 30.46 -15.23
CA SER A 794 -13.19 31.19 -14.28
C SER A 794 -12.45 31.61 -12.99
N SER A 795 -11.31 30.99 -12.67
CA SER A 795 -10.54 31.35 -11.46
C SER A 795 -9.67 32.59 -11.60
N SER A 796 -9.59 33.19 -12.79
CA SER A 796 -8.92 34.48 -12.99
C SER A 796 -9.82 35.68 -12.69
N ASP A 797 -11.11 35.45 -12.46
CA ASP A 797 -12.11 36.50 -12.19
C ASP A 797 -12.76 36.43 -10.79
N GLU A 798 -12.23 35.61 -9.84
CA GLU A 798 -12.66 35.57 -8.43
C GLU A 798 -11.53 35.76 -7.41
#